data_AF-A0A2M8BB50-F1
#
_entry.id   AF-A0A2M8BB50-F1
#
_cell.length_a   1.000
_cell.length_b   1.000
_cell.length_c   1.000
_cell.angle_alpha   90.00
_cell.angle_beta   90.00
_cell.angle_gamma   90.00
#
_symmetry.space_group_name_H-M   'P 1'
#
loop_
_entity.id
_entity.type
_entity.pdbx_description
1 polymer ?
#
loop_
_entity_poly.entity_id
_entity_poly.type
_entity_poly.pdbx_seq_one_letter_code
_entity_poly.pdbx_strand_id
1 'polypeptide(L)'
;MKIIYLGDTRPARAPQALEPARLRAALGLLFTLVLFSSGCGDNVSDCYTAGTCECAGSWNCEEGFYCDETNVCVVDEGYGIARVGFGESCVSNAGCRSGSCLPEGPGNGGVCTQECRFDPCPDGWECKRHQTGGTRGAVDLCVQVIPSKICEPCAVDAHCNAIGDHCLELDGEFVCATDCSITGECPAGYVCTEVQTETATLQQCITPNESCECSDENVGVIRTCSSLNRFGTCYGDKVCEAGPPASWGVCGAPEAALETCNGEDDDCDGLFDVNDPSIDTTGLPDDLPFPSCINEFPGGRCVGEWHCEDQDGAYGWSCGSISAQDELCNGHDDNCDGIADDPFIDEQGRYVHLEHCGHCGVACADTIPHLLTDADGVVESAATCSLREEEPACIPVLCEPGFYPFPEERPVTCAPLVSPACQPCTLDEDCRISSDICVKIGDDPGTFCAQSCSPDSPYFGCTGAIGTQDCCPDGYTCGGTRGALFCEPQGDTCTCNVDRVAATRSCIITGGQGEFCQGVQTCEDLGQERYEWNACEQSDIVVEVCDHVDNNCDGVVDEGYRNPNGNYDTDEHCGECNVNCPSFWDPDIQHAIGACVPVSNDFECQFVACTEETWVAVGPCLTDSDCGAGSTCDLQIHQCTCDGDACASNCGSDADCRGRFGDGYVCSGGLCQIHLQFHNPNDLEADGCECGQVLGAGPDLPDIVEGYPRAGHIYVDADCDGVDGTVSTSLFVYSGTTQSLGTREAPYRTIAEATAAFDRNKHTAILVAAGTYYENVRVASGVGLYGGYNADFSVRDVVLYPTWIRGQEPNPLDVNHHVGTVSIAPITVRTVLAGFMIEGYDVHYDPASGLSAPASYAVAIEGAGDTLEVANNLIVAGRGGDGIAGNRGEAGANGQPGGRGNDSKECLSADCSGELRAGGAGGTNSVCSSAAGHAGADGRPPTDGGRQAFQTGGIDGRGGYDNYYEHNDDPSQDKLCKYDCVEGSGTGETNGQDAASGPNGTAGAGGAGCTSGFGSVQSGRWVSGSSTAGAAGTAGGGGGGGGAGGGVKNNNEFTGCTVNRPVGDIGGTGGGGGAGGCSARGGASGGGGGASIAVFIVPSGSMPALHSNRIRRGFGGAGGDGGGGGQGGLGAQGGAGGDIVWPAWCGGEGGRGGRGGDGGAGGGGGGGCGGPSFGVAGVGISSASYTSKNTFETPGTDQTGGPGGNGGPSPAGDSFAGTDGGDGIANDVKSF
;
A
#
# COMPACT_ATOMS: atom_id res chain seq x y z
N MET A 1 28.18 -15.76 -46.00
CA MET A 1 28.45 -15.59 -47.45
C MET A 1 28.00 -14.18 -47.86
N LYS A 2 28.58 -13.52 -48.88
CA LYS A 2 28.11 -12.19 -49.36
C LYS A 2 26.71 -12.32 -50.00
N ILE A 3 25.84 -11.30 -50.07
CA ILE A 3 25.96 -9.97 -50.71
C ILE A 3 25.08 -8.90 -50.01
N ILE A 4 25.40 -7.61 -50.25
CA ILE A 4 24.81 -6.38 -49.66
C ILE A 4 23.79 -5.73 -50.61
N TYR A 5 22.75 -5.02 -50.12
CA TYR A 5 22.35 -3.68 -50.62
C TYR A 5 21.40 -2.92 -49.65
N LEU A 6 21.28 -1.60 -49.88
CA LEU A 6 20.70 -0.55 -49.01
C LEU A 6 19.18 -0.34 -49.22
N GLY A 7 18.49 0.27 -48.25
CA GLY A 7 17.18 0.90 -48.45
C GLY A 7 16.49 1.40 -47.16
N ASP A 8 16.52 2.71 -46.90
CA ASP A 8 15.82 3.37 -45.77
C ASP A 8 14.58 4.13 -46.27
N THR A 9 13.39 3.79 -45.76
CA THR A 9 12.14 4.57 -45.87
C THR A 9 11.11 4.17 -44.80
N ARG A 10 10.49 5.15 -44.12
CA ARG A 10 9.31 4.93 -43.25
C ARG A 10 7.98 5.22 -43.98
N PRO A 11 6.95 4.37 -43.88
CA PRO A 11 5.52 4.71 -44.08
C PRO A 11 4.85 4.98 -42.72
N ALA A 12 4.12 6.10 -42.48
CA ALA A 12 2.82 6.55 -43.02
C ALA A 12 1.61 6.08 -42.18
N ARG A 13 0.74 7.01 -41.73
CA ARG A 13 -0.41 6.73 -40.84
C ARG A 13 -1.64 7.58 -41.21
N ALA A 14 -2.72 6.92 -41.66
CA ALA A 14 -4.10 7.40 -41.93
C ALA A 14 -4.91 6.18 -42.46
N PRO A 15 -6.27 6.15 -42.53
CA PRO A 15 -7.24 7.26 -42.36
C PRO A 15 -8.54 6.94 -41.57
N GLN A 16 -9.39 7.98 -41.38
CA GLN A 16 -10.88 7.95 -41.25
C GLN A 16 -11.55 7.24 -40.03
N ALA A 17 -12.83 7.46 -39.67
CA ALA A 17 -13.72 8.64 -39.65
C ALA A 17 -15.16 8.21 -39.21
N LEU A 18 -15.97 9.08 -38.56
CA LEU A 18 -17.41 9.29 -38.86
C LEU A 18 -18.10 10.41 -38.01
N GLU A 19 -19.26 10.87 -38.50
CA GLU A 19 -20.13 11.99 -38.06
C GLU A 19 -21.44 11.44 -37.37
N PRO A 20 -22.49 12.22 -36.94
CA PRO A 20 -22.90 13.62 -37.24
C PRO A 20 -23.41 14.44 -35.99
N ALA A 21 -24.10 15.61 -36.03
CA ALA A 21 -24.74 16.39 -37.10
C ALA A 21 -24.93 17.90 -36.79
N ARG A 22 -24.82 18.75 -37.85
CA ARG A 22 -25.67 19.93 -38.23
C ARG A 22 -26.11 20.95 -37.15
N LEU A 23 -25.99 22.27 -37.39
CA LEU A 23 -26.70 23.01 -38.46
C LEU A 23 -25.98 24.31 -38.89
N ARG A 24 -26.32 24.87 -40.07
CA ARG A 24 -25.72 26.11 -40.63
C ARG A 24 -26.68 27.32 -40.61
N ALA A 25 -26.11 28.52 -40.48
CA ALA A 25 -26.55 29.75 -41.16
C ALA A 25 -25.31 30.57 -41.56
N ALA A 26 -25.34 31.33 -42.68
CA ALA A 26 -24.14 31.98 -43.21
C ALA A 26 -24.42 33.21 -44.11
N LEU A 27 -23.49 34.18 -44.07
CA LEU A 27 -23.15 35.28 -45.00
C LEU A 27 -21.76 35.78 -44.51
N GLY A 28 -20.71 36.13 -45.26
CA GLY A 28 -20.55 36.56 -46.66
C GLY A 28 -20.72 38.08 -46.76
N LEU A 29 -19.82 38.95 -47.26
CA LEU A 29 -18.66 38.93 -48.20
C LEU A 29 -17.74 40.18 -47.86
N LEU A 30 -16.51 40.48 -48.36
CA LEU A 30 -15.47 39.83 -49.21
C LEU A 30 -14.18 40.73 -49.32
N PHE A 31 -12.96 40.14 -49.25
CA PHE A 31 -11.60 40.72 -49.55
C PHE A 31 -11.11 41.88 -48.60
N THR A 32 -9.84 42.32 -48.54
CA THR A 32 -8.64 42.16 -49.43
C THR A 32 -7.30 42.15 -48.65
N LEU A 33 -6.21 41.66 -49.27
CA LEU A 33 -4.82 41.82 -48.80
C LEU A 33 -4.33 43.29 -48.82
N VAL A 34 -3.33 43.62 -48.00
CA VAL A 34 -1.99 44.10 -48.42
C VAL A 34 -1.01 44.07 -47.22
N LEU A 35 0.26 43.75 -47.46
CA LEU A 35 1.33 43.86 -46.46
C LEU A 35 1.89 45.28 -46.41
N PHE A 36 2.41 45.74 -45.26
CA PHE A 36 3.76 46.30 -45.18
C PHE A 36 4.28 46.31 -43.73
N SER A 37 5.59 46.56 -43.57
CA SER A 37 6.35 46.43 -42.33
C SER A 37 6.72 47.78 -41.70
N SER A 38 7.19 47.69 -40.45
CA SER A 38 8.21 48.55 -39.80
C SER A 38 7.95 50.05 -39.62
N GLY A 39 8.11 50.52 -38.37
CA GLY A 39 8.49 51.91 -38.08
C GLY A 39 7.88 52.48 -36.79
N CYS A 40 8.62 52.44 -35.68
CA CYS A 40 8.37 53.34 -34.55
C CYS A 40 8.90 54.75 -34.91
N GLY A 41 8.24 55.80 -34.42
CA GLY A 41 8.72 57.18 -34.57
C GLY A 41 7.81 58.16 -33.85
N ASP A 42 8.36 58.87 -32.87
CA ASP A 42 7.61 59.79 -32.01
C ASP A 42 7.11 61.04 -32.77
N ASN A 43 5.90 61.50 -32.44
CA ASN A 43 5.61 62.92 -32.17
C ASN A 43 4.23 63.09 -31.52
N VAL A 44 4.07 64.18 -30.78
CA VAL A 44 2.86 64.51 -30.00
C VAL A 44 1.89 65.37 -30.83
N SER A 45 0.60 65.30 -30.48
CA SER A 45 -0.54 66.15 -30.92
C SER A 45 -1.05 65.98 -32.36
N ASP A 46 -2.26 65.40 -32.51
CA ASP A 46 -3.49 66.18 -32.77
C ASP A 46 -4.75 65.33 -32.48
N CYS A 47 -5.38 65.50 -31.30
CA CYS A 47 -6.46 64.62 -30.81
C CYS A 47 -7.70 65.40 -30.33
N TYR A 48 -8.53 65.90 -31.26
CA TYR A 48 -9.71 66.71 -30.90
C TYR A 48 -10.99 66.47 -31.74
N THR A 49 -11.14 65.35 -32.46
CA THR A 49 -12.36 65.13 -33.29
C THR A 49 -12.84 63.67 -33.46
N ALA A 50 -12.23 62.69 -32.79
CA ALA A 50 -12.75 61.32 -32.70
C ALA A 50 -12.52 60.79 -31.28
N GLY A 51 -13.55 60.21 -30.66
CA GLY A 51 -13.52 59.75 -29.27
C GLY A 51 -12.85 58.38 -29.10
N THR A 52 -11.56 58.31 -29.44
CA THR A 52 -10.74 57.09 -29.36
C THR A 52 -9.33 57.46 -28.91
N CYS A 53 -9.12 57.54 -27.59
CA CYS A 53 -7.81 57.67 -26.99
C CYS A 53 -7.44 56.32 -26.34
N GLU A 54 -6.47 55.61 -26.94
CA GLU A 54 -5.83 54.46 -26.28
C GLU A 54 -4.95 54.96 -25.12
N CYS A 55 -5.11 54.39 -23.93
CA CYS A 55 -4.42 54.79 -22.70
C CYS A 55 -3.78 53.58 -21.99
N ALA A 56 -2.68 53.80 -21.25
CA ALA A 56 -2.02 52.73 -20.48
C ALA A 56 -2.34 52.80 -18.96
N GLY A 57 -2.77 53.96 -18.47
CA GLY A 57 -3.26 54.20 -17.12
C GLY A 57 -3.94 55.57 -17.02
N SER A 58 -4.55 55.88 -15.88
CA SER A 58 -5.35 57.12 -15.72
C SER A 58 -4.54 58.41 -15.89
N TRP A 59 -3.21 58.38 -15.74
CA TRP A 59 -2.31 59.50 -16.05
C TRP A 59 -2.20 59.83 -17.54
N ASN A 60 -2.70 58.98 -18.44
CA ASN A 60 -2.85 59.28 -19.87
C ASN A 60 -4.15 60.03 -20.20
N CYS A 61 -5.06 60.20 -19.23
CA CYS A 61 -6.35 60.84 -19.40
C CYS A 61 -6.37 62.25 -18.77
N GLU A 62 -7.23 63.14 -19.26
CA GLU A 62 -7.42 64.47 -18.64
C GLU A 62 -8.12 64.38 -17.27
N GLU A 63 -7.95 65.42 -16.45
CA GLU A 63 -8.51 65.50 -15.10
C GLU A 63 -10.05 65.37 -15.12
N GLY A 64 -10.57 64.25 -14.60
CA GLY A 64 -12.00 63.87 -14.66
C GLY A 64 -12.32 62.66 -15.54
N PHE A 65 -11.32 62.10 -16.23
CA PHE A 65 -11.41 60.87 -17.01
C PHE A 65 -10.52 59.77 -16.40
N TYR A 66 -10.85 58.50 -16.64
CA TYR A 66 -10.02 57.36 -16.25
C TYR A 66 -9.85 56.38 -17.40
N CYS A 67 -8.76 55.59 -17.36
CA CYS A 67 -8.51 54.54 -18.35
C CYS A 67 -9.28 53.25 -17.98
N ASP A 68 -10.14 52.77 -18.86
CA ASP A 68 -10.93 51.53 -18.65
C ASP A 68 -10.20 50.25 -19.10
N GLU A 69 -10.84 49.10 -18.87
CA GLU A 69 -10.32 47.77 -19.24
C GLU A 69 -10.19 47.56 -20.76
N THR A 70 -10.81 48.41 -21.58
CA THR A 70 -10.62 48.42 -23.04
C THR A 70 -9.47 49.31 -23.49
N ASN A 71 -8.72 49.89 -22.53
CA ASN A 71 -7.69 50.91 -22.71
C ASN A 71 -8.25 52.23 -23.27
N VAL A 72 -9.48 52.63 -22.92
CA VAL A 72 -10.07 53.91 -23.37
C VAL A 72 -10.26 54.88 -22.21
N CYS A 73 -9.91 56.16 -22.43
CA CYS A 73 -10.22 57.24 -21.49
C CYS A 73 -11.73 57.55 -21.47
N VAL A 74 -12.42 57.13 -20.42
CA VAL A 74 -13.87 57.34 -20.22
C VAL A 74 -14.16 58.36 -19.12
N VAL A 75 -15.34 59.00 -19.19
CA VAL A 75 -15.80 59.95 -18.17
C VAL A 75 -16.25 59.20 -16.92
N ASP A 76 -15.98 59.72 -15.73
CA ASP A 76 -16.58 59.20 -14.50
C ASP A 76 -18.07 59.59 -14.39
N GLU A 77 -18.95 58.77 -14.96
CA GLU A 77 -20.42 58.93 -14.85
C GLU A 77 -20.99 58.49 -13.48
N GLY A 78 -20.18 58.49 -12.41
CA GLY A 78 -20.65 58.50 -11.02
C GLY A 78 -21.32 57.22 -10.51
N TYR A 79 -21.24 56.13 -11.27
CA TYR A 79 -21.82 54.84 -10.93
C TYR A 79 -20.75 53.79 -10.61
N GLY A 80 -20.32 53.76 -9.34
CA GLY A 80 -20.18 52.46 -8.68
C GLY A 80 -18.79 51.89 -8.38
N ILE A 81 -17.74 52.68 -8.17
CA ILE A 81 -16.70 52.37 -7.16
C ILE A 81 -16.04 53.65 -6.65
N ALA A 82 -16.06 53.85 -5.32
CA ALA A 82 -15.28 54.92 -4.70
C ALA A 82 -13.81 54.46 -4.65
N ARG A 83 -12.95 55.00 -5.52
CA ARG A 83 -11.56 54.55 -5.62
C ARG A 83 -10.76 54.93 -4.38
N VAL A 84 -10.20 53.91 -3.74
CA VAL A 84 -9.51 54.00 -2.44
C VAL A 84 -8.00 54.27 -2.63
N GLY A 85 -7.37 54.81 -1.59
CA GLY A 85 -5.96 55.20 -1.54
C GLY A 85 -5.02 54.05 -1.21
N PHE A 86 -3.73 54.37 -1.13
CA PHE A 86 -2.69 53.42 -0.75
C PHE A 86 -2.95 52.82 0.64
N GLY A 87 -2.87 51.49 0.75
CA GLY A 87 -3.14 50.73 1.97
C GLY A 87 -4.62 50.50 2.31
N GLU A 88 -5.56 51.06 1.55
CA GLU A 88 -6.99 50.80 1.70
C GLU A 88 -7.42 49.56 0.89
N SER A 89 -8.44 48.82 1.36
CA SER A 89 -8.81 47.50 0.80
C SER A 89 -9.47 47.56 -0.57
N CYS A 90 -9.14 46.60 -1.44
CA CYS A 90 -9.62 46.47 -2.81
C CYS A 90 -9.91 45.02 -3.19
N VAL A 91 -10.75 44.85 -4.21
CA VAL A 91 -11.09 43.53 -4.80
C VAL A 91 -10.56 43.42 -6.25
N SER A 92 -10.16 44.54 -6.86
CA SER A 92 -9.51 44.56 -8.18
C SER A 92 -8.72 45.85 -8.39
N ASN A 93 -7.84 45.84 -9.38
CA ASN A 93 -7.06 47.00 -9.84
C ASN A 93 -7.90 48.26 -10.08
N ALA A 94 -9.13 48.11 -10.59
CA ALA A 94 -10.04 49.23 -10.84
C ALA A 94 -10.47 49.97 -9.55
N GLY A 95 -10.51 49.28 -8.40
CA GLY A 95 -10.82 49.86 -7.10
C GLY A 95 -9.76 50.84 -6.57
N CYS A 96 -8.55 50.80 -7.10
CA CYS A 96 -7.41 51.58 -6.62
C CYS A 96 -7.23 52.89 -7.38
N ARG A 97 -6.81 53.94 -6.67
CA ARG A 97 -6.35 55.21 -7.30
C ARG A 97 -5.06 55.04 -8.10
N SER A 98 -4.21 54.11 -7.69
CA SER A 98 -2.99 53.71 -8.40
C SER A 98 -3.24 52.85 -9.63
N GLY A 99 -4.39 52.16 -9.69
CA GLY A 99 -4.63 51.08 -10.66
C GLY A 99 -3.99 49.74 -10.28
N SER A 100 -3.46 49.58 -9.06
CA SER A 100 -2.80 48.35 -8.60
C SER A 100 -3.36 47.90 -7.25
N CYS A 101 -4.02 46.74 -7.24
CA CYS A 101 -4.49 46.01 -6.08
C CYS A 101 -3.58 44.79 -5.88
N LEU A 102 -3.13 44.52 -4.65
CA LEU A 102 -2.39 43.28 -4.38
C LEU A 102 -3.34 42.06 -4.48
N PRO A 103 -2.86 40.91 -4.99
CA PRO A 103 -3.58 39.63 -4.90
C PRO A 103 -3.91 39.25 -3.45
N GLU A 104 -4.62 38.13 -3.26
CA GLU A 104 -4.79 37.55 -1.93
C GLU A 104 -3.47 36.93 -1.44
N GLY A 105 -3.20 37.02 -0.14
CA GLY A 105 -1.94 36.56 0.47
C GLY A 105 -1.87 36.86 1.98
N PRO A 106 -1.03 36.13 2.74
CA PRO A 106 -1.00 36.15 4.21
C PRO A 106 -0.69 37.55 4.75
N GLY A 107 -1.63 38.10 5.52
CA GLY A 107 -1.46 39.37 6.23
C GLY A 107 -1.52 40.64 5.36
N ASN A 108 -1.21 40.58 4.06
CA ASN A 108 -0.94 41.78 3.25
C ASN A 108 -1.62 41.82 1.86
N GLY A 109 -2.43 40.82 1.50
CA GLY A 109 -3.21 40.84 0.26
C GLY A 109 -4.46 41.74 0.28
N GLY A 110 -5.06 41.94 -0.90
CA GLY A 110 -6.36 42.63 -1.05
C GLY A 110 -6.36 44.12 -0.67
N VAL A 111 -5.22 44.81 -0.84
CA VAL A 111 -5.06 46.24 -0.54
C VAL A 111 -4.40 46.99 -1.70
N CYS A 112 -4.73 48.27 -1.85
CA CYS A 112 -4.19 49.09 -2.93
C CYS A 112 -2.73 49.45 -2.65
N THR A 113 -1.89 49.16 -3.64
CA THR A 113 -0.45 49.40 -3.62
C THR A 113 -0.08 50.51 -4.61
N GLN A 114 1.21 50.84 -4.73
CA GLN A 114 1.78 51.75 -5.71
C GLN A 114 3.06 51.14 -6.31
N GLU A 115 3.45 51.56 -7.52
CA GLU A 115 4.73 51.17 -8.09
C GLU A 115 5.89 51.76 -7.29
N CYS A 116 6.81 50.90 -6.84
CA CYS A 116 7.93 51.27 -5.94
C CYS A 116 9.27 51.47 -6.67
N ARG A 117 9.26 51.37 -8.00
CA ARG A 117 10.45 51.51 -8.86
C ARG A 117 11.04 52.92 -8.90
N PHE A 118 10.23 53.93 -8.60
CA PHE A 118 10.60 55.35 -8.70
C PHE A 118 10.34 56.14 -7.41
N ASP A 119 9.25 55.84 -6.70
CA ASP A 119 8.94 56.38 -5.38
C ASP A 119 9.08 55.29 -4.31
N PRO A 120 9.81 55.54 -3.20
CA PRO A 120 10.01 54.53 -2.17
C PRO A 120 8.71 54.19 -1.42
N CYS A 121 8.61 52.96 -0.93
CA CYS A 121 7.46 52.53 -0.13
C CYS A 121 7.41 53.27 1.23
N PRO A 122 6.19 53.57 1.75
CA PRO A 122 6.02 54.15 3.09
C PRO A 122 6.49 53.22 4.22
N ASP A 123 6.73 53.79 5.41
CA ASP A 123 7.11 53.04 6.60
C ASP A 123 6.17 51.84 6.85
N GLY A 124 6.74 50.64 7.04
CA GLY A 124 6.00 49.38 7.18
C GLY A 124 5.70 48.64 5.87
N TRP A 125 6.15 49.18 4.72
CA TRP A 125 6.03 48.53 3.42
C TRP A 125 7.41 48.36 2.74
N GLU A 126 7.58 47.24 2.05
CA GLU A 126 8.76 46.89 1.25
C GLU A 126 8.42 46.81 -0.24
N CYS A 127 9.42 46.83 -1.11
CA CYS A 127 9.26 46.80 -2.56
C CYS A 127 9.53 45.39 -3.08
N LYS A 128 8.54 44.73 -3.68
CA LYS A 128 8.65 43.37 -4.26
C LYS A 128 8.24 43.34 -5.73
N ARG A 129 8.77 42.37 -6.46
CA ARG A 129 8.48 42.16 -7.88
C ARG A 129 7.28 41.26 -8.09
N HIS A 130 6.35 41.70 -8.93
CA HIS A 130 5.19 40.93 -9.35
C HIS A 130 5.25 40.64 -10.86
N GLN A 131 5.22 39.35 -11.22
CA GLN A 131 5.10 38.89 -12.60
C GLN A 131 3.65 39.03 -13.09
N THR A 132 3.30 40.10 -13.81
CA THR A 132 1.94 40.22 -14.38
C THR A 132 1.82 39.45 -15.69
N GLY A 133 0.93 38.45 -15.72
CA GLY A 133 0.66 37.66 -16.92
C GLY A 133 0.10 38.53 -18.06
N GLY A 134 0.82 38.59 -19.19
CA GLY A 134 0.42 39.34 -20.38
C GLY A 134 1.51 40.26 -20.92
N THR A 135 1.13 41.25 -21.73
CA THR A 135 2.06 42.14 -22.44
C THR A 135 2.71 43.24 -21.59
N ARG A 136 2.46 43.30 -20.27
CA ARG A 136 3.06 44.30 -19.36
C ARG A 136 4.38 43.84 -18.72
N GLY A 137 4.58 42.53 -18.52
CA GLY A 137 5.78 41.98 -17.87
C GLY A 137 5.81 42.18 -16.35
N ALA A 138 7.00 42.15 -15.77
CA ALA A 138 7.18 42.32 -14.33
C ALA A 138 7.08 43.80 -13.90
N VAL A 139 6.38 44.05 -12.80
CA VAL A 139 6.23 45.37 -12.15
C VAL A 139 6.69 45.31 -10.69
N ASP A 140 7.20 46.42 -10.17
CA ASP A 140 7.72 46.50 -8.81
C ASP A 140 6.68 47.24 -7.95
N LEU A 141 6.08 46.57 -6.96
CA LEU A 141 4.96 47.09 -6.16
C LEU A 141 5.28 47.06 -4.65
N CYS A 142 4.71 47.99 -3.89
CA CYS A 142 4.82 47.96 -2.43
C CYS A 142 3.97 46.83 -1.82
N VAL A 143 4.51 46.18 -0.79
CA VAL A 143 3.85 45.12 0.00
C VAL A 143 4.03 45.44 1.47
N GLN A 144 3.06 45.13 2.34
CA GLN A 144 3.28 45.28 3.79
C GLN A 144 4.31 44.26 4.25
N VAL A 145 5.29 44.72 5.02
CA VAL A 145 6.32 43.86 5.62
C VAL A 145 5.64 42.90 6.59
N ILE A 146 5.75 41.60 6.31
CA ILE A 146 5.32 40.51 7.18
C ILE A 146 6.56 39.77 7.74
N PRO A 147 6.43 38.97 8.80
CA PRO A 147 7.47 38.04 9.19
C PRO A 147 7.88 37.14 8.02
N SER A 148 9.18 36.87 7.90
CA SER A 148 9.74 35.97 6.88
C SER A 148 9.19 34.56 7.06
N LYS A 149 8.34 34.11 6.13
CA LYS A 149 7.77 32.75 6.07
C LYS A 149 8.70 31.72 5.40
N ILE A 150 9.98 32.05 5.16
CA ILE A 150 10.91 31.11 4.50
C ILE A 150 10.95 29.79 5.29
N CYS A 151 10.84 28.66 4.59
CA CYS A 151 10.72 27.31 5.15
C CYS A 151 9.41 26.99 5.90
N GLU A 152 8.38 27.83 5.84
CA GLU A 152 7.01 27.40 6.18
C GLU A 152 6.39 26.60 5.00
N PRO A 153 5.64 25.51 5.25
CA PRO A 153 4.96 24.75 4.19
C PRO A 153 3.93 25.57 3.40
N CYS A 154 3.77 25.24 2.12
CA CYS A 154 2.85 25.92 1.21
C CYS A 154 2.29 24.97 0.14
N ALA A 155 1.35 25.48 -0.66
CA ALA A 155 0.82 24.79 -1.85
C ALA A 155 0.75 25.71 -3.08
N VAL A 156 0.64 27.03 -2.86
CA VAL A 156 0.66 28.08 -3.88
C VAL A 156 1.41 29.32 -3.35
N ASP A 157 1.94 30.16 -4.25
CA ASP A 157 2.65 31.40 -3.91
C ASP A 157 1.89 32.29 -2.91
N ALA A 158 0.55 32.32 -3.04
CA ALA A 158 -0.35 33.09 -2.18
C ALA A 158 -0.39 32.60 -0.71
N HIS A 159 0.28 31.49 -0.35
CA HIS A 159 0.47 31.06 1.06
C HIS A 159 1.72 31.69 1.69
N CYS A 160 2.61 32.24 0.86
CA CYS A 160 3.88 32.85 1.25
C CYS A 160 3.75 34.36 1.39
N ASN A 161 3.19 35.04 0.38
CA ASN A 161 2.97 36.48 0.38
C ASN A 161 1.93 36.87 -0.69
N ALA A 162 1.45 38.11 -0.71
CA ALA A 162 0.56 38.58 -1.78
C ALA A 162 1.25 38.68 -3.15
N ILE A 163 2.55 38.98 -3.18
CA ILE A 163 3.41 38.94 -4.38
C ILE A 163 4.87 38.65 -4.02
N GLY A 164 5.64 38.17 -5.00
CA GLY A 164 7.11 38.17 -5.00
C GLY A 164 7.76 37.02 -4.23
N ASP A 165 7.19 36.61 -3.11
CA ASP A 165 7.56 35.39 -2.40
C ASP A 165 6.81 34.22 -3.05
N HIS A 166 7.52 33.15 -3.38
CA HIS A 166 6.97 32.00 -4.11
C HIS A 166 6.96 30.73 -3.27
N CYS A 167 6.04 29.83 -3.62
CA CYS A 167 6.00 28.48 -3.08
C CYS A 167 6.87 27.58 -3.97
N LEU A 168 7.96 27.05 -3.40
CA LEU A 168 8.96 26.29 -4.13
C LEU A 168 9.05 24.86 -3.60
N GLU A 169 9.24 23.91 -4.51
CA GLU A 169 9.67 22.56 -4.14
C GLU A 169 11.16 22.62 -3.76
N LEU A 170 11.47 22.44 -2.46
CA LEU A 170 12.82 22.29 -1.94
C LEU A 170 12.92 20.90 -1.29
N ASP A 171 13.87 20.10 -1.75
CA ASP A 171 14.20 18.78 -1.16
C ASP A 171 13.01 17.80 -1.03
N GLY A 172 12.01 17.94 -1.91
CA GLY A 172 10.79 17.14 -1.97
C GLY A 172 9.57 17.73 -1.24
N GLU A 173 9.71 18.88 -0.57
CA GLU A 173 8.61 19.56 0.12
C GLU A 173 8.29 20.92 -0.52
N PHE A 174 7.00 21.28 -0.59
CA PHE A 174 6.58 22.62 -1.01
C PHE A 174 6.65 23.60 0.17
N VAL A 175 7.59 24.53 0.10
CA VAL A 175 7.92 25.49 1.16
C VAL A 175 8.10 26.90 0.61
N CYS A 176 7.81 27.89 1.43
CA CYS A 176 7.91 29.28 1.05
C CYS A 176 9.36 29.76 0.93
N ALA A 177 9.59 30.62 -0.07
CA ALA A 177 10.82 31.39 -0.28
C ALA A 177 10.48 32.88 -0.52
N THR A 178 11.42 33.80 -0.26
CA THR A 178 11.13 35.25 -0.24
C THR A 178 11.81 36.01 -1.39
N ASP A 179 11.15 37.02 -1.98
CA ASP A 179 11.72 37.87 -3.04
C ASP A 179 13.02 38.54 -2.60
N CYS A 180 14.09 38.29 -3.36
CA CYS A 180 15.35 39.03 -3.27
C CYS A 180 15.73 39.73 -4.57
N SER A 181 14.87 39.71 -5.59
CA SER A 181 15.13 40.27 -6.93
C SER A 181 15.28 41.80 -6.96
N ILE A 182 14.98 42.48 -5.85
CA ILE A 182 15.12 43.94 -5.70
C ILE A 182 16.23 44.31 -4.71
N THR A 183 16.41 43.55 -3.62
CA THR A 183 17.43 43.81 -2.60
C THR A 183 18.78 43.20 -2.93
N GLY A 184 18.81 41.98 -3.48
CA GLY A 184 19.99 41.12 -3.52
C GLY A 184 20.45 40.62 -2.15
N GLU A 185 19.67 40.87 -1.09
CA GLU A 185 19.99 40.55 0.31
C GLU A 185 18.89 39.65 0.90
N CYS A 186 19.30 38.64 1.68
CA CYS A 186 18.43 37.67 2.33
C CYS A 186 18.65 37.65 3.86
N PRO A 187 17.71 37.10 4.66
CA PRO A 187 17.90 36.89 6.08
C PRO A 187 19.12 35.99 6.37
N ALA A 188 19.71 36.11 7.56
CA ALA A 188 20.85 35.29 7.96
C ALA A 188 20.49 33.80 7.94
N GLY A 189 21.32 32.99 7.27
CA GLY A 189 21.06 31.58 6.99
C GLY A 189 20.63 31.27 5.54
N TYR A 190 20.17 32.28 4.80
CA TYR A 190 19.59 32.12 3.46
C TYR A 190 20.42 32.81 2.36
N VAL A 191 20.31 32.32 1.13
CA VAL A 191 21.01 32.86 -0.06
C VAL A 191 20.00 33.23 -1.14
N CYS A 192 20.26 34.35 -1.83
CA CYS A 192 19.49 34.79 -2.98
C CYS A 192 19.90 33.97 -4.22
N THR A 193 19.04 33.06 -4.66
CA THR A 193 19.31 32.11 -5.76
C THR A 193 18.37 32.38 -6.94
N GLU A 194 18.85 32.17 -8.17
CA GLU A 194 18.00 32.19 -9.37
C GLU A 194 17.25 30.86 -9.53
N VAL A 195 15.95 30.88 -9.30
CA VAL A 195 15.06 29.71 -9.40
C VAL A 195 14.31 29.75 -10.72
N GLN A 196 14.15 28.58 -11.37
CA GLN A 196 13.38 28.43 -12.61
C GLN A 196 12.02 27.81 -12.29
N THR A 197 10.93 28.47 -12.72
CA THR A 197 9.58 27.87 -12.73
C THR A 197 9.14 27.63 -14.17
N GLU A 198 8.01 26.96 -14.38
CA GLU A 198 7.44 26.77 -15.73
C GLU A 198 7.14 28.08 -16.47
N THR A 199 7.03 29.20 -15.75
CA THR A 199 6.56 30.49 -16.30
C THR A 199 7.57 31.63 -16.23
N ALA A 200 8.54 31.58 -15.31
CA ALA A 200 9.54 32.65 -15.14
C ALA A 200 10.86 32.16 -14.49
N THR A 201 11.94 32.90 -14.73
CA THR A 201 13.09 32.92 -13.83
C THR A 201 12.80 33.93 -12.71
N LEU A 202 13.06 33.53 -11.46
CA LEU A 202 12.82 34.30 -10.24
C LEU A 202 14.13 34.41 -9.45
N GLN A 203 14.24 35.39 -8.54
CA GLN A 203 15.31 35.41 -7.54
C GLN A 203 14.67 35.33 -6.15
N GLN A 204 15.02 34.28 -5.40
CA GLN A 204 14.37 33.92 -4.14
C GLN A 204 15.41 33.60 -3.06
N CYS A 205 15.11 33.98 -1.82
CA CYS A 205 15.84 33.56 -0.62
C CYS A 205 15.45 32.13 -0.28
N ILE A 206 16.37 31.19 -0.56
CA ILE A 206 16.26 29.78 -0.19
C ILE A 206 17.43 29.41 0.74
N THR A 207 17.35 28.24 1.37
CA THR A 207 18.48 27.71 2.14
C THR A 207 19.62 27.32 1.17
N PRO A 208 20.90 27.61 1.51
CA PRO A 208 22.04 27.33 0.62
C PRO A 208 22.40 25.83 0.48
N ASN A 209 21.62 24.94 1.09
CA ASN A 209 21.64 23.49 0.90
C ASN A 209 20.39 22.97 0.16
N GLU A 210 19.49 23.87 -0.28
CA GLU A 210 18.21 23.60 -0.93
C GLU A 210 17.25 22.69 -0.12
N SER A 211 17.41 22.63 1.20
CA SER A 211 16.56 21.89 2.15
C SER A 211 16.10 22.77 3.31
N CYS A 212 14.84 22.64 3.72
CA CYS A 212 14.32 23.31 4.92
C CYS A 212 14.31 22.42 6.18
N GLU A 213 14.32 21.10 5.98
CA GLU A 213 14.33 20.11 7.05
C GLU A 213 15.72 20.00 7.71
N CYS A 214 16.79 19.97 6.91
CA CYS A 214 18.17 20.03 7.41
C CYS A 214 18.69 21.46 7.49
N SER A 215 19.17 21.84 8.68
CA SER A 215 19.72 23.17 8.98
C SER A 215 20.78 23.07 10.08
N ASP A 216 21.52 24.14 10.31
CA ASP A 216 22.51 24.24 11.41
C ASP A 216 21.86 24.00 12.81
N GLU A 217 20.54 24.15 12.94
CA GLU A 217 19.79 23.88 14.17
C GLU A 217 19.31 22.41 14.28
N ASN A 218 19.14 21.73 13.14
CA ASN A 218 18.61 20.35 13.02
C ASN A 218 19.69 19.29 12.72
N VAL A 219 20.98 19.62 12.91
CA VAL A 219 22.08 18.66 12.73
C VAL A 219 21.87 17.40 13.59
N GLY A 220 21.94 16.23 12.94
CA GLY A 220 21.68 14.94 13.57
C GLY A 220 20.24 14.43 13.43
N VAL A 221 19.32 15.18 12.81
CA VAL A 221 18.06 14.62 12.29
C VAL A 221 18.38 13.59 11.21
N ILE A 222 17.61 12.50 11.17
CA ILE A 222 17.77 11.37 10.26
C ILE A 222 16.46 11.23 9.49
N ARG A 223 16.55 10.99 8.17
CA ARG A 223 15.42 10.59 7.35
C ARG A 223 15.82 9.55 6.32
N THR A 224 14.84 8.75 5.92
CA THR A 224 15.02 7.71 4.91
C THR A 224 15.33 8.32 3.52
N CYS A 225 16.09 7.57 2.75
CA CYS A 225 16.47 7.85 1.36
C CYS A 225 16.49 6.54 0.57
N SER A 226 16.59 6.64 -0.75
CA SER A 226 16.78 5.48 -1.60
C SER A 226 17.80 5.76 -2.71
N SER A 227 18.39 4.67 -3.20
CA SER A 227 19.32 4.63 -4.33
C SER A 227 18.75 3.70 -5.39
N LEU A 228 18.24 4.28 -6.48
CA LEU A 228 17.70 3.55 -7.63
C LEU A 228 18.76 3.50 -8.73
N ASN A 229 19.03 2.30 -9.27
CA ASN A 229 19.78 2.18 -10.52
C ASN A 229 19.10 1.22 -11.54
N ARG A 230 19.84 0.26 -12.10
CA ARG A 230 19.37 -0.73 -13.08
C ARG A 230 19.10 -2.12 -12.50
N PHE A 231 19.56 -2.35 -11.29
CA PHE A 231 19.37 -3.58 -10.52
C PHE A 231 18.12 -3.37 -9.67
N GLY A 232 18.23 -3.10 -8.36
CA GLY A 232 17.10 -2.73 -7.51
C GLY A 232 17.00 -1.25 -7.09
N THR A 233 16.27 -1.04 -5.98
CA THR A 233 16.07 0.25 -5.30
C THR A 233 16.38 0.09 -3.81
N CYS A 234 17.66 0.26 -3.45
CA CYS A 234 18.09 0.19 -2.08
C CYS A 234 17.52 1.34 -1.24
N TYR A 235 17.21 1.05 0.02
CA TYR A 235 16.78 2.03 1.02
C TYR A 235 17.84 2.17 2.12
N GLY A 236 17.84 3.32 2.78
CA GLY A 236 18.74 3.61 3.90
C GLY A 236 18.46 4.99 4.46
N ASP A 237 19.35 5.49 5.30
CA ASP A 237 19.17 6.77 5.97
C ASP A 237 20.19 7.83 5.53
N LYS A 238 19.76 9.08 5.41
CA LYS A 238 20.63 10.27 5.32
C LYS A 238 20.49 11.08 6.61
N VAL A 239 21.63 11.47 7.17
CA VAL A 239 21.72 12.31 8.39
C VAL A 239 21.96 13.76 7.99
N CYS A 240 21.36 14.72 8.68
CA CYS A 240 21.70 16.13 8.53
C CYS A 240 23.08 16.38 9.17
N GLU A 241 24.11 16.60 8.36
CA GLU A 241 25.50 16.79 8.79
C GLU A 241 25.84 18.27 9.02
N ALA A 242 26.72 18.53 10.00
CA ALA A 242 27.17 19.89 10.31
C ALA A 242 28.19 20.39 9.27
N GLY A 243 27.82 21.45 8.54
CA GLY A 243 28.68 22.10 7.55
C GLY A 243 28.44 23.63 7.54
N PRO A 244 29.01 24.35 6.56
CA PRO A 244 28.69 25.76 6.30
C PRO A 244 28.10 25.92 4.89
N PRO A 245 26.79 25.69 4.68
CA PRO A 245 25.75 25.32 5.66
C PRO A 245 25.77 23.82 6.03
N ALA A 246 24.99 23.43 7.05
CA ALA A 246 24.59 22.05 7.22
C ALA A 246 23.89 21.51 5.95
N SER A 247 24.06 20.23 5.67
CA SER A 247 23.47 19.56 4.51
C SER A 247 23.18 18.11 4.84
N TRP A 248 22.25 17.48 4.13
CA TRP A 248 22.15 16.03 4.16
C TRP A 248 23.50 15.42 3.75
N GLY A 249 23.96 14.46 4.56
CA GLY A 249 25.05 13.57 4.17
C GLY A 249 24.68 12.74 2.95
N VAL A 250 25.62 11.92 2.49
CA VAL A 250 25.33 10.92 1.46
C VAL A 250 24.19 10.01 1.92
N CYS A 251 23.38 9.54 0.97
CA CYS A 251 22.37 8.53 1.28
C CYS A 251 23.09 7.26 1.77
N GLY A 252 22.73 6.78 2.95
CA GLY A 252 23.26 5.53 3.53
C GLY A 252 22.60 4.27 2.97
N ALA A 253 21.77 4.38 1.93
CA ALA A 253 21.39 3.23 1.13
C ALA A 253 22.62 2.77 0.32
N PRO A 254 22.90 1.46 0.22
CA PRO A 254 23.89 0.96 -0.73
C PRO A 254 23.52 1.34 -2.18
N GLU A 255 24.49 1.33 -3.10
CA GLU A 255 24.18 1.35 -4.53
C GLU A 255 23.85 -0.08 -4.94
N ALA A 256 22.59 -0.36 -5.31
CA ALA A 256 22.15 -1.68 -5.75
C ALA A 256 23.14 -2.27 -6.77
N ALA A 257 23.72 -3.42 -6.47
CA ALA A 257 24.66 -4.12 -7.33
C ALA A 257 23.96 -5.25 -8.10
N LEU A 258 24.73 -6.03 -8.86
CA LEU A 258 24.27 -7.38 -9.22
C LEU A 258 24.58 -8.23 -8.00
N GLU A 259 23.62 -9.05 -7.56
CA GLU A 259 23.77 -9.88 -6.37
C GLU A 259 25.03 -10.76 -6.43
N THR A 260 25.82 -10.79 -5.36
CA THR A 260 27.01 -11.64 -5.25
C THR A 260 27.00 -12.44 -3.95
N CYS A 261 27.58 -13.64 -3.98
CA CYS A 261 27.80 -14.43 -2.76
C CYS A 261 28.73 -13.67 -1.79
N ASN A 262 28.14 -12.95 -0.84
CA ASN A 262 28.84 -12.04 0.06
C ASN A 262 28.19 -11.88 1.46
N GLY A 263 26.94 -12.34 1.67
CA GLY A 263 26.21 -12.24 2.94
C GLY A 263 25.33 -10.99 3.12
N GLU A 264 25.23 -10.13 2.11
CA GLU A 264 24.41 -8.91 2.07
C GLU A 264 23.44 -8.97 0.88
N ASP A 265 22.26 -8.34 1.03
CA ASP A 265 21.28 -8.09 -0.04
C ASP A 265 21.83 -6.95 -0.92
N ASP A 266 22.56 -7.31 -1.98
CA ASP A 266 23.31 -6.41 -2.87
C ASP A 266 22.35 -5.64 -3.80
N ASP A 267 21.29 -6.29 -4.29
CA ASP A 267 20.27 -5.73 -5.20
C ASP A 267 19.22 -4.87 -4.48
N CYS A 268 18.87 -5.25 -3.24
CA CYS A 268 17.82 -4.68 -2.39
C CYS A 268 16.38 -5.03 -2.77
N ASP A 269 16.12 -6.23 -3.29
CA ASP A 269 14.76 -6.77 -3.46
C ASP A 269 14.23 -7.50 -2.20
N GLY A 270 15.13 -7.86 -1.27
CA GLY A 270 14.82 -8.54 0.00
C GLY A 270 15.18 -10.03 0.03
N LEU A 271 15.75 -10.58 -1.05
CA LEU A 271 16.45 -11.86 -1.07
C LEU A 271 17.93 -11.67 -0.70
N PHE A 272 18.72 -12.76 -0.65
CA PHE A 272 20.16 -12.70 -0.43
C PHE A 272 20.88 -13.98 -0.85
N ASP A 273 22.10 -13.82 -1.37
CA ASP A 273 23.01 -14.86 -1.83
C ASP A 273 22.30 -15.91 -2.74
N VAL A 274 22.42 -17.20 -2.39
CA VAL A 274 21.88 -18.36 -3.12
C VAL A 274 20.34 -18.39 -3.21
N ASN A 275 19.65 -17.52 -2.46
CA ASN A 275 18.18 -17.44 -2.46
C ASN A 275 17.64 -16.42 -3.49
N ASP A 276 18.50 -15.56 -4.05
CA ASP A 276 18.13 -14.61 -5.10
C ASP A 276 18.31 -15.23 -6.52
N PRO A 277 17.26 -15.28 -7.36
CA PRO A 277 17.38 -15.63 -8.77
C PRO A 277 18.29 -14.74 -9.63
N SER A 278 18.75 -13.56 -9.15
CA SER A 278 19.60 -12.64 -9.90
C SER A 278 21.11 -12.92 -9.80
N ILE A 279 21.55 -13.75 -8.84
CA ILE A 279 22.94 -13.91 -8.40
C ILE A 279 24.00 -14.13 -9.51
N ASP A 280 25.12 -13.40 -9.41
CA ASP A 280 26.27 -13.47 -10.32
C ASP A 280 27.04 -14.79 -10.17
N THR A 281 26.57 -15.78 -10.90
CA THR A 281 27.21 -17.08 -11.09
C THR A 281 28.37 -17.04 -12.08
N THR A 282 28.74 -15.90 -12.69
CA THR A 282 29.79 -15.85 -13.72
C THR A 282 31.22 -16.03 -13.19
N GLY A 283 31.39 -16.09 -11.86
CA GLY A 283 32.63 -16.50 -11.20
C GLY A 283 32.78 -18.02 -11.00
N LEU A 284 31.72 -18.81 -11.23
CA LEU A 284 31.71 -20.27 -11.03
C LEU A 284 32.27 -21.02 -12.26
N PRO A 285 32.69 -22.29 -12.12
CA PRO A 285 33.14 -23.11 -13.26
C PRO A 285 31.98 -23.45 -14.22
N ASP A 286 32.19 -23.25 -15.53
CA ASP A 286 31.24 -23.63 -16.61
C ASP A 286 30.94 -25.14 -16.70
N ASP A 287 31.59 -25.98 -15.88
CA ASP A 287 31.61 -27.45 -15.99
C ASP A 287 30.26 -28.11 -15.64
N LEU A 288 29.44 -27.43 -14.81
CA LEU A 288 28.05 -27.76 -14.51
C LEU A 288 27.24 -26.43 -14.41
N PRO A 289 25.97 -26.41 -14.83
CA PRO A 289 25.11 -25.24 -14.59
C PRO A 289 24.78 -25.12 -13.10
N PHE A 290 24.75 -23.88 -12.60
CA PHE A 290 24.22 -23.56 -11.27
C PHE A 290 22.77 -24.09 -11.11
N PRO A 291 22.38 -24.66 -9.94
CA PRO A 291 23.12 -24.66 -8.66
C PRO A 291 24.23 -25.71 -8.53
N SER A 292 24.40 -26.64 -9.48
CA SER A 292 25.30 -27.78 -9.29
C SER A 292 26.79 -27.44 -9.28
N CYS A 293 27.53 -28.09 -8.38
CA CYS A 293 28.98 -27.98 -8.19
C CYS A 293 29.66 -29.35 -8.29
N ILE A 294 30.99 -29.38 -8.38
CA ILE A 294 31.75 -30.64 -8.34
C ILE A 294 33.11 -30.47 -7.66
N ASN A 295 33.48 -31.38 -6.75
CA ASN A 295 34.83 -31.43 -6.17
C ASN A 295 35.63 -32.59 -6.78
N GLU A 296 36.85 -32.31 -7.26
CA GLU A 296 37.76 -33.33 -7.80
C GLU A 296 38.76 -33.82 -6.75
N PHE A 297 38.60 -35.06 -6.30
CA PHE A 297 39.51 -35.72 -5.35
C PHE A 297 40.31 -36.85 -6.04
N PRO A 298 41.37 -37.37 -5.40
CA PRO A 298 42.08 -38.58 -5.86
C PRO A 298 41.29 -39.88 -5.65
N GLY A 299 40.03 -39.92 -6.10
CA GLY A 299 39.06 -41.02 -6.00
C GLY A 299 38.02 -40.86 -7.11
N GLY A 300 36.93 -40.15 -6.82
CA GLY A 300 35.87 -39.79 -7.79
C GLY A 300 35.69 -38.29 -8.03
N ARG A 301 34.54 -37.92 -8.61
CA ARG A 301 34.11 -36.52 -8.87
C ARG A 301 32.73 -36.29 -8.23
N CYS A 302 32.70 -36.06 -6.93
CA CYS A 302 31.48 -35.84 -6.16
C CYS A 302 30.74 -34.59 -6.65
N VAL A 303 29.49 -34.76 -7.10
CA VAL A 303 28.56 -33.66 -7.40
C VAL A 303 27.93 -33.17 -6.09
N GLY A 304 27.63 -31.88 -6.02
CA GLY A 304 26.87 -31.26 -4.94
C GLY A 304 26.21 -29.98 -5.44
N GLU A 305 25.89 -29.07 -4.53
CA GLU A 305 25.39 -27.73 -4.87
C GLU A 305 26.36 -26.63 -4.42
N TRP A 306 26.35 -25.51 -5.13
CA TRP A 306 27.06 -24.29 -4.74
C TRP A 306 26.28 -23.59 -3.64
N HIS A 307 26.81 -23.66 -2.42
CA HIS A 307 26.34 -22.85 -1.31
C HIS A 307 27.16 -21.57 -1.21
N CYS A 308 26.56 -20.53 -0.65
CA CYS A 308 27.30 -19.36 -0.19
C CYS A 308 27.46 -19.44 1.32
N GLU A 309 28.70 -19.49 1.80
CA GLU A 309 29.02 -19.70 3.23
C GLU A 309 30.10 -18.73 3.72
N ASP A 310 29.99 -18.29 4.98
CA ASP A 310 31.08 -17.56 5.67
C ASP A 310 32.23 -18.51 6.02
N GLN A 311 33.39 -18.32 5.38
CA GLN A 311 34.62 -19.05 5.66
C GLN A 311 35.64 -18.15 6.37
N ASP A 312 35.70 -18.27 7.70
CA ASP A 312 36.63 -17.55 8.60
C ASP A 312 36.49 -16.01 8.59
N GLY A 313 35.28 -15.48 8.31
CA GLY A 313 34.99 -14.04 8.26
C GLY A 313 35.08 -13.45 6.85
N ALA A 314 34.78 -14.26 5.84
CA ALA A 314 34.69 -13.90 4.44
C ALA A 314 33.76 -14.89 3.73
N TYR A 315 32.65 -14.40 3.21
CA TYR A 315 31.74 -15.20 2.39
C TYR A 315 32.40 -15.63 1.08
N GLY A 316 32.04 -16.82 0.61
CA GLY A 316 32.49 -17.33 -0.67
C GLY A 316 31.79 -18.61 -1.08
N TRP A 317 31.83 -18.89 -2.39
CA TRP A 317 31.25 -20.07 -2.99
C TRP A 317 31.93 -21.35 -2.50
N SER A 318 31.18 -22.19 -1.79
CA SER A 318 31.55 -23.53 -1.36
C SER A 318 30.79 -24.58 -2.17
N CYS A 319 31.48 -25.65 -2.56
CA CYS A 319 30.84 -26.79 -3.19
C CYS A 319 30.45 -27.80 -2.10
N GLY A 320 29.16 -27.93 -1.82
CA GLY A 320 28.58 -28.80 -0.79
C GLY A 320 28.67 -30.30 -1.06
N SER A 321 29.45 -30.74 -2.06
CA SER A 321 29.67 -32.17 -2.28
C SER A 321 30.44 -32.79 -1.11
N ILE A 322 30.13 -34.05 -0.81
CA ILE A 322 30.97 -34.87 0.06
C ILE A 322 32.39 -35.04 -0.52
N SER A 323 33.33 -35.44 0.33
CA SER A 323 34.66 -35.85 -0.09
C SER A 323 34.75 -37.37 -0.19
N ALA A 324 35.01 -37.88 -1.40
CA ALA A 324 35.20 -39.29 -1.71
C ALA A 324 36.02 -40.05 -0.65
N GLN A 325 35.47 -41.15 -0.13
CA GLN A 325 36.13 -42.03 0.84
C GLN A 325 36.32 -43.45 0.26
N ASP A 326 36.92 -44.34 1.06
CA ASP A 326 36.85 -45.77 0.77
C ASP A 326 35.40 -46.23 1.02
N GLU A 327 34.79 -46.90 0.04
CA GLU A 327 33.39 -47.35 0.06
C GLU A 327 33.03 -48.14 1.33
N LEU A 328 31.85 -47.87 1.87
CA LEU A 328 31.23 -48.65 2.93
C LEU A 328 29.98 -49.30 2.38
N CYS A 329 29.82 -50.59 2.61
CA CYS A 329 28.59 -51.30 2.30
C CYS A 329 27.42 -50.69 3.11
N ASN A 330 26.64 -49.80 2.46
CA ASN A 330 25.57 -49.01 3.07
C ASN A 330 24.47 -48.56 2.07
N GLY A 331 24.67 -48.70 0.75
CA GLY A 331 23.73 -48.25 -0.28
C GLY A 331 23.94 -46.81 -0.76
N HIS A 332 25.12 -46.24 -0.59
CA HIS A 332 25.53 -44.91 -1.06
C HIS A 332 26.80 -45.00 -1.91
N ASP A 333 27.00 -44.02 -2.80
CA ASP A 333 28.22 -43.81 -3.58
C ASP A 333 29.19 -42.94 -2.76
N ASP A 334 29.84 -43.57 -1.76
CA ASP A 334 30.74 -42.93 -0.79
C ASP A 334 32.04 -42.41 -1.45
N ASN A 335 32.42 -42.96 -2.62
CA ASN A 335 33.61 -42.60 -3.39
C ASN A 335 33.33 -41.66 -4.58
N CYS A 336 32.07 -41.55 -5.02
CA CYS A 336 31.61 -40.72 -6.12
C CYS A 336 32.14 -41.10 -7.51
N ASP A 337 32.13 -42.38 -7.84
CA ASP A 337 32.38 -42.86 -9.21
C ASP A 337 31.10 -43.20 -10.00
N GLY A 338 29.94 -43.15 -9.33
CA GLY A 338 28.62 -43.47 -9.87
C GLY A 338 28.13 -44.88 -9.54
N ILE A 339 28.85 -45.65 -8.71
CA ILE A 339 28.58 -47.06 -8.42
C ILE A 339 28.63 -47.29 -6.89
N ALA A 340 27.49 -47.12 -6.23
CA ALA A 340 27.34 -47.39 -4.79
C ALA A 340 27.74 -48.81 -4.39
N ASP A 341 28.47 -48.95 -3.29
CA ASP A 341 28.99 -50.21 -2.73
C ASP A 341 30.04 -50.97 -3.61
N ASP A 342 30.77 -50.36 -4.57
CA ASP A 342 31.95 -50.99 -5.20
C ASP A 342 33.11 -51.16 -4.18
N PRO A 343 33.98 -52.19 -4.23
CA PRO A 343 33.94 -53.41 -5.03
C PRO A 343 33.21 -54.54 -4.29
N PHE A 344 32.22 -54.21 -3.44
CA PHE A 344 31.39 -55.22 -2.79
C PHE A 344 30.38 -55.82 -3.76
N ILE A 345 29.88 -55.00 -4.69
CA ILE A 345 29.07 -55.40 -5.84
C ILE A 345 29.90 -55.76 -7.09
N ASP A 346 29.24 -56.26 -8.14
CA ASP A 346 29.81 -56.50 -9.47
C ASP A 346 29.27 -55.51 -10.53
N GLU A 347 29.72 -55.66 -11.78
CA GLU A 347 29.27 -54.88 -12.95
C GLU A 347 27.74 -54.94 -13.23
N GLN A 348 26.96 -55.68 -12.43
CA GLN A 348 25.49 -55.78 -12.50
C GLN A 348 24.80 -55.35 -11.18
N GLY A 349 25.52 -54.73 -10.24
CA GLY A 349 24.95 -54.22 -8.98
C GLY A 349 24.77 -55.28 -7.88
N ARG A 350 25.37 -56.46 -8.02
CA ARG A 350 25.09 -57.60 -7.13
C ARG A 350 26.23 -57.85 -6.14
N TYR A 351 25.94 -57.92 -4.84
CA TYR A 351 26.97 -58.10 -3.82
C TYR A 351 27.69 -59.47 -3.92
N VAL A 352 28.90 -59.49 -4.47
CA VAL A 352 29.73 -60.69 -4.69
C VAL A 352 30.89 -60.83 -3.71
N HIS A 353 31.08 -59.90 -2.78
CA HIS A 353 32.15 -59.99 -1.77
C HIS A 353 31.85 -61.02 -0.66
N LEU A 354 32.91 -61.68 -0.14
CA LEU A 354 32.80 -62.79 0.82
C LEU A 354 32.12 -62.41 2.15
N GLU A 355 32.25 -61.15 2.55
CA GLU A 355 31.73 -60.59 3.79
C GLU A 355 30.34 -59.94 3.64
N HIS A 356 29.85 -59.79 2.40
CA HIS A 356 28.59 -59.10 2.05
C HIS A 356 27.76 -59.88 1.01
N CYS A 357 27.87 -61.20 0.96
CA CYS A 357 27.41 -62.01 -0.17
C CYS A 357 25.88 -62.04 -0.32
N GLY A 358 25.37 -61.58 -1.46
CA GLY A 358 23.94 -61.56 -1.79
C GLY A 358 23.18 -60.39 -1.17
N HIS A 359 23.51 -59.99 0.05
CA HIS A 359 23.14 -58.67 0.58
C HIS A 359 24.19 -58.12 1.56
N CYS A 360 24.18 -56.80 1.73
CA CYS A 360 25.10 -56.11 2.61
C CYS A 360 25.17 -56.71 4.02
N GLY A 361 26.38 -56.98 4.51
CA GLY A 361 26.63 -57.58 5.83
C GLY A 361 26.54 -59.12 5.94
N VAL A 362 26.31 -59.86 4.84
CA VAL A 362 26.31 -61.33 4.85
C VAL A 362 27.71 -61.93 4.74
N ALA A 363 28.32 -62.26 5.88
CA ALA A 363 29.53 -63.08 5.90
C ALA A 363 29.22 -64.56 5.63
N CYS A 364 29.77 -65.13 4.56
CA CYS A 364 29.54 -66.55 4.21
C CYS A 364 30.06 -67.55 5.27
N ALA A 365 30.96 -67.11 6.15
CA ALA A 365 31.45 -67.91 7.27
C ALA A 365 30.38 -68.14 8.37
N ASP A 366 29.41 -67.23 8.52
CA ASP A 366 28.36 -67.30 9.54
C ASP A 366 27.09 -68.00 9.04
N THR A 367 26.86 -68.05 7.72
CA THR A 367 25.63 -68.60 7.14
C THR A 367 25.68 -70.10 6.85
N ILE A 368 26.85 -70.68 6.57
CA ILE A 368 26.97 -72.10 6.21
C ILE A 368 27.41 -72.95 7.42
N PRO A 369 26.61 -73.94 7.88
CA PRO A 369 27.02 -74.84 8.95
C PRO A 369 27.99 -75.93 8.46
N HIS A 370 28.75 -76.50 9.39
CA HIS A 370 29.68 -77.64 9.17
C HIS A 370 30.84 -77.35 8.18
N LEU A 371 31.18 -76.08 7.96
CA LEU A 371 32.43 -75.66 7.31
C LEU A 371 33.67 -76.12 8.09
N LEU A 372 34.80 -76.24 7.38
CA LEU A 372 36.09 -76.52 7.98
C LEU A 372 36.55 -75.38 8.91
N THR A 373 36.89 -75.72 10.14
CA THR A 373 37.36 -74.79 11.19
C THR A 373 38.77 -75.16 11.67
N ASP A 374 39.50 -74.18 12.18
CA ASP A 374 40.83 -74.35 12.77
C ASP A 374 40.94 -73.84 14.23
N ALA A 375 42.02 -73.13 14.58
CA ALA A 375 42.24 -72.58 15.91
C ALA A 375 41.70 -71.14 16.07
N ASP A 376 41.54 -70.40 14.98
CA ASP A 376 41.16 -68.99 14.97
C ASP A 376 39.73 -68.75 14.44
N GLY A 377 39.18 -69.67 13.63
CA GLY A 377 37.76 -69.62 13.24
C GLY A 377 37.33 -70.66 12.20
N VAL A 378 36.36 -70.29 11.37
CA VAL A 378 36.14 -70.90 10.05
C VAL A 378 37.35 -70.53 9.18
N VAL A 379 37.90 -71.50 8.44
CA VAL A 379 39.04 -71.22 7.54
C VAL A 379 38.55 -70.35 6.38
N GLU A 380 39.28 -69.27 6.06
CA GLU A 380 38.94 -68.30 4.99
C GLU A 380 38.57 -68.97 3.66
N SER A 381 39.28 -70.04 3.27
CA SER A 381 39.05 -70.81 2.05
C SER A 381 37.99 -71.93 2.18
N ALA A 382 37.24 -72.00 3.28
CA ALA A 382 36.18 -72.98 3.48
C ALA A 382 34.87 -72.60 2.78
N ALA A 383 34.66 -71.33 2.45
CA ALA A 383 33.53 -70.84 1.67
C ALA A 383 33.98 -69.82 0.62
N THR A 384 33.11 -69.55 -0.36
CA THR A 384 33.27 -68.45 -1.32
C THR A 384 31.91 -67.83 -1.63
N CYS A 385 31.86 -66.54 -1.94
CA CYS A 385 30.71 -65.95 -2.61
C CYS A 385 30.88 -66.10 -4.12
N SER A 386 29.82 -66.46 -4.85
CA SER A 386 29.82 -66.44 -6.33
C SER A 386 28.41 -66.59 -6.89
N LEU A 387 28.24 -66.20 -8.15
CA LEU A 387 26.95 -66.17 -8.83
C LEU A 387 26.37 -67.56 -9.14
N ARG A 388 25.05 -67.71 -8.97
CA ARG A 388 24.24 -68.88 -9.31
C ARG A 388 22.93 -68.41 -9.90
N GLU A 389 22.62 -68.79 -11.13
CA GLU A 389 21.43 -68.28 -11.84
C GLU A 389 21.34 -66.74 -11.74
N GLU A 390 22.53 -66.11 -11.89
CA GLU A 390 22.76 -64.66 -11.82
C GLU A 390 22.58 -63.98 -10.45
N GLU A 391 22.22 -64.69 -9.38
CA GLU A 391 22.24 -64.20 -7.98
C GLU A 391 23.52 -64.58 -7.22
N PRO A 392 24.12 -63.72 -6.36
CA PRO A 392 25.26 -64.10 -5.53
C PRO A 392 24.86 -65.04 -4.39
N ALA A 393 25.59 -66.15 -4.24
CA ALA A 393 25.34 -67.13 -3.19
C ALA A 393 26.62 -67.60 -2.50
N CYS A 394 26.53 -67.84 -1.19
CA CYS A 394 27.57 -68.48 -0.41
C CYS A 394 27.68 -69.97 -0.76
N ILE A 395 28.86 -70.42 -1.17
CA ILE A 395 29.18 -71.81 -1.54
C ILE A 395 30.20 -72.39 -0.56
N PRO A 396 29.92 -73.54 0.10
CA PRO A 396 30.95 -74.30 0.83
C PRO A 396 31.95 -74.95 -0.12
N VAL A 397 33.23 -74.77 0.19
CA VAL A 397 34.38 -75.35 -0.51
C VAL A 397 35.04 -76.45 0.35
N LEU A 398 35.11 -76.27 1.67
CA LEU A 398 35.70 -77.25 2.60
C LEU A 398 34.78 -77.50 3.80
N CYS A 399 34.44 -78.78 4.04
CA CYS A 399 33.57 -79.22 5.12
C CYS A 399 34.34 -79.95 6.23
N GLU A 400 33.73 -80.08 7.41
CA GLU A 400 34.30 -80.87 8.52
C GLU A 400 34.23 -82.40 8.26
N PRO A 401 35.10 -83.22 8.89
CA PRO A 401 35.19 -84.66 8.62
C PRO A 401 33.88 -85.43 8.86
N GLY A 402 33.37 -86.07 7.81
CA GLY A 402 32.09 -86.80 7.80
C GLY A 402 30.99 -86.12 6.99
N PHE A 403 31.21 -84.86 6.62
CA PHE A 403 30.38 -84.08 5.71
C PHE A 403 31.13 -83.85 4.38
N TYR A 404 30.39 -83.49 3.33
CA TYR A 404 30.90 -83.12 2.01
C TYR A 404 30.09 -81.95 1.43
N PRO A 405 30.68 -81.14 0.53
CA PRO A 405 29.94 -80.07 -0.16
C PRO A 405 28.84 -80.68 -1.02
N PHE A 406 27.57 -80.36 -0.76
CA PHE A 406 26.41 -81.01 -1.38
C PHE A 406 25.45 -80.02 -2.04
N PRO A 407 24.93 -80.31 -3.26
CA PRO A 407 25.44 -81.32 -4.21
C PRO A 407 26.85 -80.97 -4.69
N GLU A 408 27.68 -81.96 -5.04
CA GLU A 408 29.12 -81.73 -5.31
C GLU A 408 29.38 -80.74 -6.46
N GLU A 409 28.53 -80.71 -7.48
CA GLU A 409 28.66 -79.79 -8.63
C GLU A 409 28.16 -78.37 -8.34
N ARG A 410 27.23 -78.21 -7.38
CA ARG A 410 26.67 -76.91 -6.97
C ARG A 410 26.45 -76.86 -5.46
N PRO A 411 27.50 -76.88 -4.61
CA PRO A 411 27.34 -77.05 -3.17
C PRO A 411 26.54 -75.90 -2.54
N VAL A 412 25.47 -76.22 -1.78
CA VAL A 412 24.72 -75.22 -0.98
C VAL A 412 24.96 -75.37 0.52
N THR A 413 25.42 -76.54 0.95
CA THR A 413 25.70 -76.83 2.36
C THR A 413 26.69 -77.98 2.50
N CYS A 414 27.26 -78.15 3.69
CA CYS A 414 28.01 -79.35 4.05
C CYS A 414 27.03 -80.43 4.56
N ALA A 415 26.81 -81.50 3.79
CA ALA A 415 25.82 -82.53 4.10
C ALA A 415 26.46 -83.88 4.53
N PRO A 416 25.76 -84.75 5.31
CA PRO A 416 26.31 -86.03 5.75
C PRO A 416 26.44 -87.09 4.64
N LEU A 417 27.56 -87.82 4.64
CA LEU A 417 27.80 -88.97 3.75
C LEU A 417 26.90 -90.17 4.12
N VAL A 418 26.12 -90.66 3.14
CA VAL A 418 25.22 -91.83 3.28
C VAL A 418 25.19 -92.61 1.95
N SER A 419 25.07 -93.95 2.01
CA SER A 419 24.98 -94.85 0.85
C SER A 419 23.71 -94.63 -0.01
N PRO A 420 23.82 -94.51 -1.34
CA PRO A 420 22.68 -94.51 -2.28
C PRO A 420 22.43 -95.86 -2.97
N ALA A 421 23.02 -96.99 -2.53
CA ALA A 421 22.93 -98.26 -3.23
C ALA A 421 21.48 -98.70 -3.58
N CYS A 422 21.24 -99.06 -4.84
CA CYS A 422 19.92 -99.38 -5.42
C CYS A 422 18.86 -98.25 -5.40
N GLN A 423 19.22 -97.00 -5.09
CA GLN A 423 18.33 -95.88 -5.40
C GLN A 423 18.19 -95.75 -6.93
N PRO A 424 16.98 -95.50 -7.48
CA PRO A 424 16.80 -95.25 -8.91
C PRO A 424 17.52 -93.97 -9.33
N CYS A 425 18.11 -93.98 -10.52
CA CYS A 425 18.84 -92.87 -11.12
C CYS A 425 18.75 -92.92 -12.64
N THR A 426 19.19 -91.85 -13.30
CA THR A 426 19.28 -91.71 -14.76
C THR A 426 20.67 -91.34 -15.26
N LEU A 427 21.45 -90.63 -14.43
CA LEU A 427 22.81 -90.17 -14.68
C LEU A 427 23.69 -90.45 -13.46
N ASP A 428 25.02 -90.52 -13.63
CA ASP A 428 25.94 -90.83 -12.51
C ASP A 428 25.82 -89.79 -11.37
N GLU A 429 25.50 -88.54 -11.71
CA GLU A 429 25.24 -87.40 -10.81
C GLU A 429 23.95 -87.48 -9.95
N ASP A 430 22.97 -88.34 -10.31
CA ASP A 430 21.82 -88.65 -9.45
C ASP A 430 22.22 -89.44 -8.19
N CYS A 431 23.42 -90.05 -8.22
CA CYS A 431 24.01 -90.73 -7.09
C CYS A 431 24.76 -89.73 -6.21
N ARG A 432 24.55 -89.82 -4.88
CA ARG A 432 24.89 -88.77 -3.90
C ARG A 432 26.28 -88.13 -4.01
N ILE A 433 27.27 -88.87 -4.50
CA ILE A 433 28.65 -88.41 -4.72
C ILE A 433 29.17 -88.94 -6.06
N SER A 434 30.03 -88.17 -6.72
CA SER A 434 30.63 -88.47 -8.02
C SER A 434 31.53 -89.72 -8.08
N SER A 435 31.85 -90.34 -6.93
CA SER A 435 32.52 -91.65 -6.88
C SER A 435 31.58 -92.83 -7.09
N ASP A 436 30.29 -92.61 -6.87
CA ASP A 436 29.21 -93.57 -7.11
C ASP A 436 28.70 -93.39 -8.54
N ILE A 437 28.18 -94.46 -9.17
CA ILE A 437 27.73 -94.39 -10.56
C ILE A 437 26.35 -94.98 -10.77
N CYS A 438 25.67 -94.48 -11.79
CA CYS A 438 24.37 -94.89 -12.24
C CYS A 438 24.50 -95.94 -13.35
N VAL A 439 24.20 -97.18 -12.98
CA VAL A 439 24.40 -98.35 -13.84
C VAL A 439 23.09 -99.08 -14.10
N LYS A 440 22.97 -99.69 -15.29
CA LYS A 440 21.88 -100.63 -15.55
C LYS A 440 22.23 -101.93 -14.85
N ILE A 441 21.42 -102.28 -13.86
CA ILE A 441 21.47 -103.55 -13.13
C ILE A 441 20.42 -104.47 -13.77
N GLY A 442 20.83 -105.65 -14.22
CA GLY A 442 20.01 -106.59 -14.99
C GLY A 442 19.25 -105.98 -16.17
N ASP A 443 17.95 -106.29 -16.25
CA ASP A 443 16.98 -105.81 -17.25
C ASP A 443 15.88 -104.89 -16.67
N ASP A 444 16.25 -104.18 -15.62
CA ASP A 444 15.41 -103.17 -14.97
C ASP A 444 15.19 -101.91 -15.85
N PRO A 445 14.14 -101.11 -15.54
CA PRO A 445 13.74 -99.97 -16.35
C PRO A 445 14.53 -98.74 -15.91
N GLY A 446 15.49 -98.31 -16.73
CA GLY A 446 16.44 -97.27 -16.33
C GLY A 446 17.62 -97.87 -15.57
N THR A 447 18.08 -97.16 -14.55
CA THR A 447 19.41 -97.34 -13.96
C THR A 447 19.37 -97.08 -12.45
N PHE A 448 20.37 -97.59 -11.72
CA PHE A 448 20.41 -97.59 -10.26
C PHE A 448 21.80 -97.29 -9.74
N CYS A 449 21.86 -96.58 -8.62
CA CYS A 449 23.12 -96.18 -8.01
C CYS A 449 23.87 -97.38 -7.44
N ALA A 450 25.10 -97.56 -7.88
CA ALA A 450 26.05 -98.51 -7.34
C ALA A 450 27.12 -97.72 -6.58
N GLN A 451 27.10 -97.85 -5.25
CA GLN A 451 28.02 -97.16 -4.35
C GLN A 451 29.47 -97.57 -4.65
N SER A 452 30.41 -96.63 -4.63
CA SER A 452 31.83 -96.92 -4.72
C SER A 452 32.30 -97.78 -3.54
N CYS A 453 33.13 -98.79 -3.84
CA CYS A 453 33.90 -99.54 -2.86
C CYS A 453 35.41 -99.44 -3.08
N SER A 454 35.84 -98.51 -3.93
CA SER A 454 37.24 -98.16 -4.17
C SER A 454 37.95 -97.70 -2.88
N PRO A 455 39.26 -97.98 -2.69
CA PRO A 455 40.02 -97.43 -1.56
C PRO A 455 40.07 -95.89 -1.50
N ASP A 456 39.84 -95.22 -2.62
CA ASP A 456 39.82 -93.77 -2.75
C ASP A 456 38.41 -93.16 -2.52
N SER A 457 37.40 -93.97 -2.19
CA SER A 457 36.04 -93.49 -1.89
C SER A 457 35.99 -92.76 -0.54
N PRO A 458 35.18 -91.68 -0.40
CA PRO A 458 35.00 -91.01 0.88
C PRO A 458 34.17 -91.83 1.90
N TYR A 459 33.59 -92.96 1.51
CA TYR A 459 32.91 -93.86 2.46
C TYR A 459 33.92 -94.54 3.41
N PHE A 460 33.69 -94.37 4.71
CA PHE A 460 34.61 -94.83 5.74
C PHE A 460 34.80 -96.35 5.72
N GLY A 461 36.03 -96.79 5.45
CA GLY A 461 36.45 -98.19 5.57
C GLY A 461 36.50 -99.00 4.27
N CYS A 462 36.36 -98.38 3.10
CA CYS A 462 36.51 -99.09 1.82
C CYS A 462 37.92 -99.69 1.65
N THR A 463 37.98 -100.93 1.13
CA THR A 463 39.25 -101.66 0.91
C THR A 463 39.50 -102.08 -0.55
N GLY A 464 38.50 -101.98 -1.43
CA GLY A 464 38.58 -102.41 -2.82
C GLY A 464 38.69 -103.92 -3.05
N ALA A 465 38.37 -104.77 -2.07
CA ALA A 465 38.41 -106.21 -2.23
C ALA A 465 37.13 -106.73 -2.93
N ILE A 466 37.29 -107.50 -4.01
CA ILE A 466 36.16 -108.02 -4.80
C ILE A 466 35.51 -109.23 -4.12
N GLY A 467 34.18 -109.24 -4.07
CA GLY A 467 33.36 -110.32 -3.48
C GLY A 467 33.22 -110.26 -1.95
N THR A 468 33.78 -109.23 -1.31
CA THR A 468 33.56 -108.89 0.09
C THR A 468 32.59 -107.72 0.24
N GLN A 469 32.10 -107.50 1.46
CA GLN A 469 31.19 -106.39 1.77
C GLN A 469 31.97 -105.08 2.01
N ASP A 470 32.99 -105.10 2.87
CA ASP A 470 33.82 -103.92 3.20
C ASP A 470 32.98 -102.70 3.63
N CYS A 471 32.87 -101.68 2.76
CA CYS A 471 32.06 -100.47 2.97
C CYS A 471 30.70 -100.50 2.24
N CYS A 472 30.35 -101.62 1.60
CA CYS A 472 29.05 -101.82 0.96
C CYS A 472 27.94 -102.13 1.99
N PRO A 473 26.67 -101.79 1.70
CA PRO A 473 25.55 -102.14 2.56
C PRO A 473 25.31 -103.66 2.66
N ASP A 474 24.53 -104.07 3.66
CA ASP A 474 24.10 -105.46 3.81
C ASP A 474 23.32 -105.94 2.56
N GLY A 475 23.67 -107.14 2.06
CA GLY A 475 23.10 -107.70 0.83
C GLY A 475 23.87 -107.37 -0.46
N TYR A 476 24.88 -106.51 -0.39
CA TYR A 476 25.74 -106.11 -1.51
C TYR A 476 27.14 -106.69 -1.35
N THR A 477 27.85 -106.82 -2.46
CA THR A 477 29.29 -107.14 -2.47
C THR A 477 30.01 -106.25 -3.47
N CYS A 478 31.24 -105.86 -3.14
CA CYS A 478 32.09 -105.08 -4.03
C CYS A 478 32.40 -105.90 -5.30
N GLY A 479 31.90 -105.43 -6.44
CA GLY A 479 31.96 -106.05 -7.76
C GLY A 479 32.79 -105.24 -8.76
N GLY A 480 32.77 -105.66 -10.02
CA GLY A 480 33.75 -105.26 -11.04
C GLY A 480 33.16 -104.54 -12.26
N THR A 481 32.05 -103.83 -12.10
CA THR A 481 31.33 -103.16 -13.19
C THR A 481 32.12 -102.02 -13.85
N ARG A 482 32.02 -101.93 -15.18
CA ARG A 482 32.67 -100.92 -16.07
C ARG A 482 34.20 -100.76 -15.95
N GLY A 483 34.88 -101.55 -15.12
CA GLY A 483 36.34 -101.48 -14.90
C GLY A 483 36.77 -100.73 -13.63
N ALA A 484 35.82 -100.33 -12.78
CA ALA A 484 36.05 -99.84 -11.43
C ALA A 484 35.30 -100.73 -10.41
N LEU A 485 35.22 -100.30 -9.14
CA LEU A 485 34.80 -101.13 -8.00
C LEU A 485 33.56 -100.54 -7.34
N PHE A 486 32.42 -101.25 -7.46
CA PHE A 486 31.11 -100.79 -6.98
C PHE A 486 30.33 -101.88 -6.26
N CYS A 487 29.44 -101.50 -5.34
CA CYS A 487 28.60 -102.39 -4.56
C CYS A 487 27.45 -102.96 -5.41
N GLU A 488 27.59 -104.21 -5.86
CA GLU A 488 26.61 -104.91 -6.72
C GLU A 488 25.61 -105.74 -5.88
N PRO A 489 24.30 -105.71 -6.19
CA PRO A 489 23.28 -106.52 -5.52
C PRO A 489 23.29 -107.96 -6.02
N GLN A 490 23.15 -108.93 -5.11
CA GLN A 490 23.31 -110.36 -5.41
C GLN A 490 22.24 -110.97 -6.36
N GLY A 491 21.16 -110.23 -6.64
CA GLY A 491 20.04 -110.66 -7.48
C GLY A 491 20.01 -110.13 -8.92
N ASP A 492 20.88 -109.18 -9.28
CA ASP A 492 20.91 -108.50 -10.60
C ASP A 492 19.57 -107.80 -10.99
N THR A 493 18.90 -107.19 -10.01
CA THR A 493 17.72 -106.31 -10.18
C THR A 493 17.58 -105.40 -8.96
N CYS A 494 16.82 -104.30 -9.09
CA CYS A 494 16.54 -103.33 -8.04
C CYS A 494 15.02 -103.13 -7.82
N THR A 495 14.23 -103.28 -8.89
CA THR A 495 12.80 -102.95 -8.98
C THR A 495 11.89 -104.16 -9.00
N CYS A 496 12.38 -105.35 -9.36
CA CYS A 496 11.73 -106.60 -8.98
C CYS A 496 12.42 -107.08 -7.71
N ASN A 497 11.67 -107.25 -6.63
CA ASN A 497 12.19 -107.66 -5.32
C ASN A 497 11.05 -108.31 -4.51
N VAL A 498 11.35 -108.72 -3.28
CA VAL A 498 10.41 -109.43 -2.39
C VAL A 498 9.05 -108.72 -2.22
N ASP A 499 9.01 -107.39 -2.31
CA ASP A 499 7.79 -106.58 -2.14
C ASP A 499 7.07 -106.24 -3.46
N ARG A 500 7.64 -106.59 -4.63
CA ARG A 500 7.16 -106.13 -5.96
C ARG A 500 6.78 -107.23 -6.96
N VAL A 501 6.76 -108.49 -6.53
CA VAL A 501 6.29 -109.63 -7.35
C VAL A 501 4.88 -109.34 -7.91
N ALA A 502 4.69 -109.55 -9.22
CA ALA A 502 3.49 -109.25 -10.01
C ALA A 502 3.13 -107.76 -10.21
N ALA A 503 4.04 -106.81 -9.93
CA ALA A 503 3.86 -105.39 -10.29
C ALA A 503 3.96 -105.14 -11.81
N THR A 504 3.39 -104.02 -12.29
CA THR A 504 3.46 -103.54 -13.68
C THR A 504 4.14 -102.17 -13.82
N ARG A 505 4.68 -101.81 -15.00
CA ARG A 505 5.50 -100.59 -15.25
C ARG A 505 5.35 -100.04 -16.68
N SER A 506 5.78 -98.82 -17.02
CA SER A 506 5.54 -98.20 -18.35
C SER A 506 6.67 -98.34 -19.42
N CYS A 507 6.42 -97.97 -20.70
CA CYS A 507 7.41 -97.84 -21.79
C CYS A 507 7.03 -96.74 -22.83
N ILE A 508 7.59 -96.75 -24.06
CA ILE A 508 7.52 -95.66 -25.08
C ILE A 508 7.32 -96.19 -26.52
N ILE A 509 6.66 -95.39 -27.38
CA ILE A 509 6.47 -95.56 -28.84
C ILE A 509 6.77 -94.21 -29.55
N THR A 510 7.36 -94.23 -30.75
CA THR A 510 7.88 -93.02 -31.44
C THR A 510 7.02 -92.58 -32.64
N GLY A 511 6.89 -91.27 -32.82
CA GLY A 511 6.11 -90.57 -33.85
C GLY A 511 6.77 -90.43 -35.23
N GLY A 512 6.27 -89.48 -36.03
CA GLY A 512 6.48 -89.42 -37.49
C GLY A 512 7.28 -88.21 -38.02
N GLN A 513 7.42 -87.13 -37.25
CA GLN A 513 8.38 -86.04 -37.48
C GLN A 513 9.49 -86.01 -36.42
N GLY A 514 9.23 -86.52 -35.22
CA GLY A 514 10.18 -86.60 -34.11
C GLY A 514 9.57 -86.72 -32.71
N GLU A 515 8.24 -86.86 -32.63
CA GLU A 515 7.41 -86.80 -31.43
C GLU A 515 7.44 -88.13 -30.63
N PHE A 516 7.05 -88.11 -29.34
CA PHE A 516 7.14 -89.25 -28.42
C PHE A 516 5.79 -89.60 -27.73
N CYS A 517 5.50 -90.89 -27.54
CA CYS A 517 4.28 -91.44 -26.89
C CYS A 517 4.61 -92.66 -25.98
N GLN A 518 3.67 -93.24 -25.21
CA GLN A 518 3.93 -94.08 -23.99
C GLN A 518 3.52 -95.59 -24.05
N GLY A 519 3.59 -96.40 -22.94
CA GLY A 519 3.24 -97.86 -22.83
C GLY A 519 3.34 -98.59 -21.43
N VAL A 520 3.25 -99.96 -21.28
CA VAL A 520 3.14 -100.85 -20.03
C VAL A 520 3.69 -102.37 -20.05
N GLN A 521 4.35 -102.95 -18.99
CA GLN A 521 4.99 -104.33 -18.75
C GLN A 521 4.76 -104.99 -17.32
N THR A 522 5.37 -106.16 -16.88
CA THR A 522 5.18 -106.91 -15.55
C THR A 522 6.40 -107.72 -14.93
N CYS A 523 6.45 -108.10 -13.62
CA CYS A 523 7.58 -108.81 -12.88
C CYS A 523 7.26 -110.10 -12.01
N GLU A 524 8.26 -110.95 -11.70
CA GLU A 524 8.18 -112.34 -11.13
C GLU A 524 9.29 -112.75 -10.09
N ASP A 525 9.12 -113.86 -9.33
CA ASP A 525 10.04 -114.42 -8.29
C ASP A 525 10.68 -115.77 -8.70
N LEU A 526 11.98 -115.94 -8.41
CA LEU A 526 12.79 -117.12 -8.78
C LEU A 526 13.39 -117.89 -7.60
N GLY A 527 13.27 -117.40 -6.37
CA GLY A 527 13.74 -118.04 -5.14
C GLY A 527 15.23 -117.86 -4.82
N GLN A 528 15.59 -118.17 -3.57
CA GLN A 528 16.87 -117.77 -2.95
C GLN A 528 17.13 -116.25 -3.04
N GLU A 529 16.08 -115.43 -2.83
CA GLU A 529 16.14 -113.96 -2.79
C GLU A 529 16.50 -113.31 -4.15
N ARG A 530 15.92 -113.82 -5.26
CA ARG A 530 16.10 -113.35 -6.66
C ARG A 530 14.77 -113.21 -7.44
N TYR A 531 14.67 -112.18 -8.32
CA TYR A 531 13.41 -111.67 -8.93
C TYR A 531 13.66 -111.04 -10.35
N GLU A 532 12.74 -111.05 -11.34
CA GLU A 532 12.98 -110.59 -12.77
C GLU A 532 11.70 -110.04 -13.54
N TRP A 533 11.78 -109.45 -14.78
CA TRP A 533 10.70 -108.70 -15.53
C TRP A 533 10.34 -109.18 -16.99
N ASN A 534 9.25 -108.68 -17.64
CA ASN A 534 8.73 -109.03 -19.01
C ASN A 534 8.55 -107.89 -20.11
N ALA A 535 7.46 -107.78 -20.94
CA ALA A 535 7.35 -107.02 -22.25
C ALA A 535 6.09 -106.08 -22.45
N CYS A 536 5.92 -105.27 -23.53
CA CYS A 536 5.17 -103.95 -23.52
C CYS A 536 4.11 -103.49 -24.63
N GLU A 537 3.08 -102.63 -24.31
CA GLU A 537 2.06 -101.90 -25.20
C GLU A 537 1.56 -100.47 -24.67
N GLN A 538 0.81 -99.58 -25.39
CA GLN A 538 0.77 -98.03 -25.47
C GLN A 538 0.05 -97.00 -24.45
N SER A 539 0.40 -95.65 -24.40
CA SER A 539 -0.38 -94.40 -23.93
C SER A 539 0.12 -92.93 -24.41
N ASP A 540 -0.27 -91.72 -23.84
CA ASP A 540 -0.85 -90.55 -24.65
C ASP A 540 -0.58 -88.92 -24.63
N ILE A 541 -0.55 -87.98 -23.59
CA ILE A 541 -0.96 -86.46 -23.70
C ILE A 541 -0.06 -85.25 -23.07
N VAL A 542 -0.18 -83.91 -23.45
CA VAL A 542 0.57 -82.61 -23.02
C VAL A 542 -0.20 -81.18 -23.03
N VAL A 543 0.34 -79.97 -22.59
CA VAL A 543 -0.27 -78.53 -22.44
C VAL A 543 0.76 -77.27 -22.35
N GLU A 544 0.37 -75.94 -22.46
CA GLU A 544 1.11 -74.59 -22.70
C GLU A 544 1.55 -73.52 -21.58
N VAL A 545 2.43 -72.52 -21.92
CA VAL A 545 3.04 -71.39 -21.10
C VAL A 545 3.31 -70.04 -21.90
N CYS A 546 3.82 -68.94 -21.28
CA CYS A 546 4.38 -67.71 -21.90
C CYS A 546 5.91 -67.63 -21.83
N ASP A 547 6.60 -68.06 -22.89
CA ASP A 547 8.07 -68.09 -22.96
C ASP A 547 8.65 -68.00 -24.39
N HIS A 548 7.79 -67.82 -25.40
CA HIS A 548 8.06 -67.89 -26.85
C HIS A 548 8.15 -69.32 -27.44
N VAL A 549 7.47 -70.33 -26.86
CA VAL A 549 7.48 -71.75 -27.30
C VAL A 549 6.05 -72.34 -27.51
N ASP A 550 5.97 -73.55 -28.11
CA ASP A 550 4.79 -74.43 -28.27
C ASP A 550 5.02 -75.69 -27.39
N ASN A 551 4.09 -76.04 -26.49
CA ASN A 551 4.24 -77.16 -25.56
C ASN A 551 3.29 -78.35 -25.83
N ASN A 552 2.15 -78.14 -26.51
CA ASN A 552 1.10 -79.13 -26.76
C ASN A 552 1.17 -79.78 -28.15
N CYS A 553 2.01 -79.24 -29.04
CA CYS A 553 2.25 -79.67 -30.42
C CYS A 553 1.08 -79.41 -31.39
N ASP A 554 0.38 -78.27 -31.26
CA ASP A 554 -0.63 -77.83 -32.24
C ASP A 554 -0.16 -76.71 -33.19
N GLY A 555 0.96 -76.03 -32.90
CA GLY A 555 1.66 -75.11 -33.79
C GLY A 555 1.45 -73.62 -33.53
N VAL A 556 1.12 -73.19 -32.30
CA VAL A 556 0.97 -71.78 -31.89
C VAL A 556 1.94 -71.44 -30.73
N VAL A 557 2.14 -70.16 -30.43
CA VAL A 557 3.13 -69.65 -29.46
C VAL A 557 2.56 -68.43 -28.69
N ASP A 558 2.65 -68.47 -27.36
CA ASP A 558 2.20 -67.45 -26.39
C ASP A 558 0.72 -67.00 -26.50
N GLU A 559 -0.19 -67.79 -27.10
CA GLU A 559 -1.56 -67.32 -27.41
C GLU A 559 -2.47 -67.09 -26.18
N GLY A 560 -1.97 -67.29 -24.97
CA GLY A 560 -2.61 -66.85 -23.72
C GLY A 560 -2.30 -65.39 -23.32
N TYR A 561 -1.27 -64.76 -23.91
CA TYR A 561 -0.62 -63.57 -23.33
C TYR A 561 -0.44 -62.40 -24.30
N ARG A 562 -0.65 -62.61 -25.62
CA ARG A 562 -0.74 -61.52 -26.61
C ARG A 562 -2.18 -61.27 -27.01
N ASN A 563 -2.55 -60.02 -27.25
CA ASN A 563 -3.86 -59.67 -27.77
C ASN A 563 -4.07 -60.16 -29.22
N PRO A 564 -5.30 -60.14 -29.78
CA PRO A 564 -5.57 -60.63 -31.14
C PRO A 564 -4.85 -59.91 -32.29
N ASN A 565 -4.12 -58.82 -32.04
CA ASN A 565 -3.27 -58.13 -33.02
C ASN A 565 -1.78 -58.52 -32.87
N GLY A 566 -1.38 -59.12 -31.76
CA GLY A 566 -0.01 -59.52 -31.44
C GLY A 566 0.74 -58.59 -30.47
N ASN A 567 0.07 -57.57 -29.91
CA ASN A 567 0.67 -56.66 -28.91
C ASN A 567 0.45 -57.20 -27.49
N TYR A 568 1.27 -56.69 -26.55
CA TYR A 568 1.03 -56.80 -25.11
C TYR A 568 0.36 -55.51 -24.62
N ASP A 569 -0.81 -55.63 -23.99
CA ASP A 569 -1.70 -54.50 -23.65
C ASP A 569 -2.28 -54.60 -22.22
N THR A 570 -1.52 -55.19 -21.30
CA THR A 570 -1.83 -55.30 -19.87
C THR A 570 -0.81 -54.52 -19.03
N ASP A 571 -1.21 -54.02 -17.87
CA ASP A 571 -0.39 -53.14 -17.02
C ASP A 571 0.91 -53.79 -16.53
N GLU A 572 0.94 -55.13 -16.41
CA GLU A 572 2.11 -55.92 -16.02
C GLU A 572 3.06 -56.28 -17.19
N HIS A 573 2.64 -56.02 -18.43
CA HIS A 573 3.35 -56.36 -19.68
C HIS A 573 3.17 -55.26 -20.74
N CYS A 574 3.38 -53.99 -20.39
CA CYS A 574 3.03 -52.88 -21.27
C CYS A 574 4.00 -52.72 -22.45
N GLY A 575 3.54 -52.97 -23.67
CA GLY A 575 4.35 -52.91 -24.90
C GLY A 575 5.30 -54.10 -25.07
N GLU A 576 6.03 -54.48 -24.01
CA GLU A 576 6.89 -55.66 -23.94
C GLU A 576 6.63 -56.51 -22.69
N CYS A 577 6.98 -57.80 -22.77
CA CYS A 577 6.79 -58.76 -21.69
C CYS A 577 7.53 -58.32 -20.40
N ASN A 578 6.78 -58.26 -19.29
CA ASN A 578 7.22 -57.82 -17.95
C ASN A 578 7.51 -56.32 -17.74
N VAL A 579 7.07 -55.42 -18.63
CA VAL A 579 7.04 -53.98 -18.34
C VAL A 579 5.84 -53.66 -17.45
N ASN A 580 6.09 -53.33 -16.17
CA ASN A 580 5.05 -53.13 -15.15
C ASN A 580 4.82 -51.64 -14.85
N CYS A 581 3.71 -51.06 -15.32
CA CYS A 581 3.45 -49.62 -15.14
C CYS A 581 3.20 -49.19 -13.67
N PRO A 582 2.45 -49.97 -12.86
CA PRO A 582 2.34 -49.77 -11.41
C PRO A 582 3.62 -49.80 -10.56
N SER A 583 4.83 -49.99 -11.13
CA SER A 583 6.09 -49.85 -10.39
C SER A 583 6.91 -48.59 -10.73
N PHE A 584 6.36 -47.67 -11.54
CA PHE A 584 7.01 -46.38 -11.87
C PHE A 584 6.52 -45.21 -11.01
N TRP A 585 5.32 -45.31 -10.44
CA TRP A 585 4.74 -44.33 -9.52
C TRP A 585 4.25 -45.06 -8.27
N ASP A 586 4.65 -44.60 -7.10
CA ASP A 586 4.25 -45.21 -5.82
C ASP A 586 2.95 -44.58 -5.28
N PRO A 587 1.88 -45.35 -5.05
CA PRO A 587 0.60 -44.80 -4.60
C PRO A 587 0.57 -44.41 -3.12
N ASP A 588 1.50 -44.89 -2.29
CA ASP A 588 1.58 -44.56 -0.86
C ASP A 588 2.58 -43.41 -0.58
N ILE A 589 3.49 -43.09 -1.52
CA ILE A 589 4.53 -42.04 -1.39
C ILE A 589 4.32 -40.86 -2.35
N GLN A 590 3.98 -41.12 -3.61
CA GLN A 590 3.75 -40.09 -4.64
C GLN A 590 2.25 -39.84 -4.89
N HIS A 591 1.37 -40.59 -4.23
CA HIS A 591 -0.09 -40.50 -4.37
C HIS A 591 -0.56 -40.63 -5.82
N ALA A 592 0.18 -41.40 -6.62
CA ALA A 592 0.10 -41.43 -8.08
C ALA A 592 -0.06 -42.87 -8.61
N ILE A 593 -0.75 -43.01 -9.75
CA ILE A 593 -1.08 -44.30 -10.38
C ILE A 593 -0.58 -44.30 -11.83
N GLY A 594 0.33 -45.23 -12.13
CA GLY A 594 0.78 -45.53 -13.49
C GLY A 594 -0.02 -46.66 -14.14
N ALA A 595 -0.33 -46.53 -15.44
CA ALA A 595 -0.99 -47.57 -16.22
C ALA A 595 -0.53 -47.62 -17.69
N CYS A 596 -0.87 -48.70 -18.37
CA CYS A 596 -0.50 -48.97 -19.76
C CYS A 596 -1.46 -48.29 -20.75
N VAL A 597 -0.95 -47.38 -21.58
CA VAL A 597 -1.79 -46.57 -22.50
C VAL A 597 -1.31 -46.62 -23.96
N PRO A 598 -2.24 -46.62 -24.93
CA PRO A 598 -1.92 -46.81 -26.35
C PRO A 598 -1.40 -45.53 -27.02
N VAL A 599 -0.16 -45.57 -27.51
CA VAL A 599 0.59 -44.47 -28.12
C VAL A 599 0.88 -44.72 -29.61
N SER A 600 -0.07 -44.30 -30.46
CA SER A 600 0.00 -44.28 -31.94
C SER A 600 0.11 -45.62 -32.68
N ASN A 601 1.03 -46.51 -32.30
CA ASN A 601 1.28 -47.82 -32.90
C ASN A 601 1.63 -48.90 -31.85
N ASP A 602 1.89 -48.51 -30.60
CA ASP A 602 2.29 -49.41 -29.51
C ASP A 602 1.67 -48.95 -28.17
N PHE A 603 2.13 -49.51 -27.05
CA PHE A 603 1.74 -49.11 -25.69
C PHE A 603 2.96 -48.63 -24.87
N GLU A 604 2.75 -47.64 -24.01
CA GLU A 604 3.75 -47.07 -23.08
C GLU A 604 3.09 -46.86 -21.69
N CYS A 605 3.91 -46.87 -20.63
CA CYS A 605 3.46 -46.51 -19.28
C CYS A 605 3.35 -44.98 -19.15
N GLN A 606 2.26 -44.49 -18.56
CA GLN A 606 2.06 -43.07 -18.23
C GLN A 606 1.40 -42.93 -16.86
N PHE A 607 1.59 -41.78 -16.23
CA PHE A 607 0.74 -41.31 -15.13
C PHE A 607 -0.70 -41.17 -15.62
N VAL A 608 -1.67 -41.76 -14.90
CA VAL A 608 -3.10 -41.75 -15.30
C VAL A 608 -4.06 -41.20 -14.26
N ALA A 609 -3.70 -41.17 -12.97
CA ALA A 609 -4.52 -40.62 -11.89
C ALA A 609 -3.70 -40.38 -10.61
N CYS A 610 -4.18 -39.45 -9.78
CA CYS A 610 -3.84 -39.39 -8.36
C CYS A 610 -4.73 -40.33 -7.53
N THR A 611 -4.35 -40.61 -6.28
CA THR A 611 -5.07 -41.50 -5.35
C THR A 611 -6.27 -40.83 -4.65
N GLU A 612 -7.25 -41.66 -4.25
CA GLU A 612 -8.26 -41.34 -3.22
C GLU A 612 -7.89 -42.10 -1.94
N GLU A 613 -7.77 -41.41 -0.80
CA GLU A 613 -7.23 -41.97 0.44
C GLU A 613 -8.09 -41.69 1.69
N THR A 614 -7.79 -42.36 2.81
CA THR A 614 -8.55 -42.22 4.06
C THR A 614 -7.63 -42.21 5.28
N TRP A 615 -7.41 -41.02 5.84
CA TRP A 615 -6.43 -40.78 6.91
C TRP A 615 -7.10 -40.56 8.28
N VAL A 616 -6.37 -40.87 9.36
CA VAL A 616 -6.78 -40.56 10.74
C VAL A 616 -6.20 -39.21 11.13
N ALA A 617 -7.04 -38.18 11.15
CA ALA A 617 -6.66 -36.81 11.48
C ALA A 617 -7.42 -36.27 12.71
N VAL A 618 -6.83 -35.28 13.39
CA VAL A 618 -7.37 -34.69 14.63
C VAL A 618 -7.50 -33.16 14.62
N GLY A 619 -7.63 -32.57 13.43
CA GLY A 619 -7.85 -31.14 13.20
C GLY A 619 -6.91 -30.57 12.13
N PRO A 620 -7.25 -29.44 11.48
CA PRO A 620 -6.35 -28.74 10.56
C PRO A 620 -5.19 -28.05 11.31
N CYS A 621 -4.08 -27.80 10.62
CA CYS A 621 -2.89 -27.17 11.18
C CYS A 621 -2.05 -26.44 10.11
N LEU A 622 -1.25 -25.47 10.56
CA LEU A 622 -0.17 -24.87 9.76
C LEU A 622 1.20 -25.28 10.31
N THR A 623 1.26 -25.71 11.57
CA THR A 623 2.47 -26.07 12.31
C THR A 623 2.19 -27.18 13.33
N ASP A 624 3.24 -27.89 13.78
CA ASP A 624 3.18 -28.78 14.95
C ASP A 624 2.59 -28.12 16.21
N SER A 625 2.65 -26.78 16.32
CA SER A 625 2.17 -26.05 17.50
C SER A 625 0.65 -25.91 17.57
N ASP A 626 -0.04 -26.13 16.44
CA ASP A 626 -1.50 -26.22 16.37
C ASP A 626 -2.01 -27.59 16.84
N CYS A 627 -1.15 -28.61 16.79
CA CYS A 627 -1.48 -29.99 17.05
C CYS A 627 -1.47 -30.40 18.53
N GLY A 628 -2.28 -31.40 18.86
CA GLY A 628 -2.34 -31.98 20.19
C GLY A 628 -1.07 -32.77 20.55
N ALA A 629 -0.75 -32.87 21.85
CA ALA A 629 0.37 -33.66 22.31
C ALA A 629 0.18 -35.16 21.95
N GLY A 630 0.97 -35.64 20.97
CA GLY A 630 0.82 -36.98 20.39
C GLY A 630 0.36 -37.00 18.93
N SER A 631 0.24 -35.83 18.28
CA SER A 631 0.05 -35.64 16.84
C SER A 631 1.02 -34.57 16.33
N THR A 632 1.43 -34.69 15.07
CA THR A 632 2.28 -33.73 14.33
C THR A 632 1.50 -33.14 13.17
N CYS A 633 1.91 -31.97 12.67
CA CYS A 633 1.27 -31.36 11.51
C CYS A 633 1.83 -31.94 10.22
N ASP A 634 0.98 -32.59 9.44
CA ASP A 634 1.30 -32.97 8.08
C ASP A 634 1.13 -31.76 7.15
N LEU A 635 2.20 -31.34 6.49
CA LEU A 635 2.25 -30.14 5.67
C LEU A 635 1.77 -30.36 4.23
N GLN A 636 1.53 -31.60 3.80
CA GLN A 636 1.04 -31.94 2.46
C GLN A 636 -0.49 -31.95 2.40
N ILE A 637 -1.13 -32.18 3.55
CA ILE A 637 -2.60 -32.19 3.71
C ILE A 637 -3.11 -31.13 4.71
N HIS A 638 -2.20 -30.41 5.38
CA HIS A 638 -2.47 -29.42 6.44
C HIS A 638 -3.35 -29.92 7.59
N GLN A 639 -3.15 -31.19 8.01
CA GLN A 639 -3.89 -31.81 9.12
C GLN A 639 -2.96 -32.40 10.18
N CYS A 640 -3.40 -32.42 11.44
CA CYS A 640 -2.72 -33.12 12.52
C CYS A 640 -2.90 -34.64 12.39
N THR A 641 -1.81 -35.34 12.12
CA THR A 641 -1.73 -36.81 11.95
C THR A 641 -0.97 -37.46 13.11
N CYS A 642 -0.98 -38.80 13.22
CA CYS A 642 -0.19 -39.53 14.21
C CYS A 642 0.04 -41.00 13.82
N ASP A 643 1.10 -41.61 14.36
CA ASP A 643 1.39 -43.04 14.25
C ASP A 643 0.30 -43.92 14.91
N GLY A 644 -0.68 -44.33 14.10
CA GLY A 644 -1.73 -45.28 14.47
C GLY A 644 -2.79 -44.73 15.44
N ASP A 645 -3.50 -45.63 16.14
CA ASP A 645 -4.66 -45.30 16.99
C ASP A 645 -4.35 -44.35 18.20
N ALA A 646 -3.10 -43.90 18.38
CA ALA A 646 -2.64 -43.24 19.60
C ALA A 646 -3.28 -41.88 19.88
N CYS A 647 -3.52 -41.06 18.85
CA CYS A 647 -4.25 -39.78 18.97
C CYS A 647 -5.72 -39.88 18.55
N ALA A 648 -6.14 -41.01 17.96
CA ALA A 648 -7.36 -41.13 17.18
C ALA A 648 -8.65 -40.81 17.96
N SER A 649 -9.41 -39.82 17.46
CA SER A 649 -10.58 -39.30 18.16
C SER A 649 -11.82 -40.17 17.98
N ASN A 650 -12.25 -40.83 19.05
CA ASN A 650 -13.44 -41.70 19.05
C ASN A 650 -14.74 -40.93 18.80
N CYS A 651 -15.65 -41.49 18.00
CA CYS A 651 -16.91 -40.89 17.55
C CYS A 651 -18.09 -41.90 17.58
N GLY A 652 -19.33 -41.39 17.51
CA GLY A 652 -20.53 -42.20 17.30
C GLY A 652 -21.27 -41.87 15.99
N SER A 653 -20.91 -40.77 15.33
CA SER A 653 -21.49 -40.23 14.10
C SER A 653 -20.59 -39.13 13.52
N ASP A 654 -20.73 -38.82 12.23
CA ASP A 654 -19.98 -37.73 11.56
C ASP A 654 -20.22 -36.37 12.22
N ALA A 655 -21.39 -36.19 12.86
CA ALA A 655 -21.70 -34.98 13.61
C ALA A 655 -20.82 -34.81 14.87
N ASP A 656 -20.32 -35.91 15.46
CA ASP A 656 -19.37 -35.86 16.58
C ASP A 656 -17.97 -35.44 16.14
N CYS A 657 -17.59 -35.75 14.90
CA CYS A 657 -16.30 -35.37 14.31
C CYS A 657 -16.34 -33.94 13.80
N ARG A 658 -17.36 -33.58 13.02
CA ARG A 658 -17.49 -32.20 12.51
C ARG A 658 -17.75 -31.17 13.59
N GLY A 659 -18.43 -31.56 14.67
CA GLY A 659 -18.55 -30.76 15.88
C GLY A 659 -17.27 -30.59 16.70
N ARG A 660 -16.13 -31.19 16.29
CA ARG A 660 -14.80 -31.02 16.88
C ARG A 660 -13.79 -30.38 15.93
N PHE A 661 -13.77 -30.79 14.67
CA PHE A 661 -12.66 -30.54 13.75
C PHE A 661 -13.00 -29.72 12.48
N GLY A 662 -14.28 -29.47 12.20
CA GLY A 662 -14.73 -28.82 10.95
C GLY A 662 -15.46 -29.78 10.01
N ASP A 663 -15.99 -29.28 8.89
CA ASP A 663 -16.59 -30.14 7.85
C ASP A 663 -15.49 -31.01 7.16
N GLY A 664 -15.86 -31.92 6.26
CA GLY A 664 -14.97 -32.95 5.69
C GLY A 664 -14.71 -34.17 6.62
N TYR A 665 -14.64 -33.96 7.94
CA TYR A 665 -14.42 -35.04 8.90
C TYR A 665 -15.62 -36.01 9.03
N VAL A 666 -15.38 -37.32 8.90
CA VAL A 666 -16.38 -38.39 8.97
C VAL A 666 -16.10 -39.39 10.10
N CYS A 667 -17.10 -40.17 10.50
CA CYS A 667 -16.96 -41.19 11.55
C CYS A 667 -16.92 -42.60 10.96
N SER A 668 -15.71 -43.09 10.70
CA SER A 668 -15.43 -44.41 10.10
C SER A 668 -14.65 -45.29 11.07
N GLY A 669 -14.97 -46.59 11.12
CA GLY A 669 -14.45 -47.53 12.12
C GLY A 669 -14.83 -47.25 13.60
N GLY A 670 -15.43 -46.09 13.90
CA GLY A 670 -15.61 -45.56 15.26
C GLY A 670 -14.60 -44.45 15.63
N LEU A 671 -13.75 -44.06 14.68
CA LEU A 671 -12.77 -42.97 14.78
C LEU A 671 -13.13 -41.84 13.81
N CYS A 672 -12.72 -40.63 14.14
CA CYS A 672 -12.77 -39.52 13.18
C CYS A 672 -11.67 -39.71 12.14
N GLN A 673 -12.07 -39.63 10.87
CA GLN A 673 -11.20 -39.76 9.70
C GLN A 673 -11.54 -38.66 8.69
N ILE A 674 -10.63 -38.43 7.76
CA ILE A 674 -10.83 -37.61 6.57
C ILE A 674 -10.73 -38.50 5.33
N HIS A 675 -11.40 -38.10 4.26
CA HIS A 675 -11.14 -38.64 2.92
C HIS A 675 -10.37 -37.58 2.13
N LEU A 676 -9.32 -38.00 1.45
CA LEU A 676 -8.44 -37.14 0.65
C LEU A 676 -8.57 -37.51 -0.82
N GLN A 677 -8.58 -36.49 -1.68
CA GLN A 677 -8.26 -36.63 -3.10
C GLN A 677 -6.92 -35.91 -3.29
N PHE A 678 -5.90 -36.64 -3.72
CA PHE A 678 -4.66 -35.98 -4.13
C PHE A 678 -4.81 -35.36 -5.51
N HIS A 679 -4.12 -34.25 -5.75
CA HIS A 679 -4.04 -33.54 -7.01
C HIS A 679 -2.59 -33.14 -7.26
N ASN A 680 -2.21 -33.09 -8.54
CA ASN A 680 -0.99 -32.46 -9.00
C ASN A 680 -1.36 -31.06 -9.54
N PRO A 681 -1.02 -29.96 -8.83
CA PRO A 681 -1.34 -28.60 -9.27
C PRO A 681 -0.25 -27.95 -10.15
N ASN A 682 0.87 -28.63 -10.40
CA ASN A 682 2.04 -28.07 -11.10
C ASN A 682 2.31 -28.68 -12.51
N ASP A 683 1.54 -29.69 -12.92
CA ASP A 683 1.69 -30.51 -14.14
C ASP A 683 3.05 -31.24 -14.27
N LEU A 684 3.71 -31.60 -13.16
CA LEU A 684 4.99 -32.35 -13.14
C LEU A 684 4.82 -33.83 -12.73
N GLU A 685 4.99 -34.75 -13.68
CA GLU A 685 4.82 -36.21 -13.46
C GLU A 685 5.89 -36.88 -12.56
N ALA A 686 6.85 -36.12 -12.01
CA ALA A 686 8.04 -36.64 -11.32
C ALA A 686 7.91 -36.63 -9.78
N ASP A 687 7.32 -35.57 -9.24
CA ASP A 687 7.03 -35.38 -7.81
C ASP A 687 5.79 -36.18 -7.39
N GLY A 688 4.75 -36.25 -8.23
CA GLY A 688 3.59 -37.14 -8.05
C GLY A 688 2.26 -36.39 -8.03
N CYS A 689 1.63 -36.34 -6.86
CA CYS A 689 0.45 -35.52 -6.58
C CYS A 689 0.57 -34.90 -5.18
N GLU A 690 0.88 -33.61 -5.13
CA GLU A 690 1.45 -32.92 -3.98
C GLU A 690 0.39 -32.29 -3.06
N CYS A 691 -0.85 -32.09 -3.53
CA CYS A 691 -1.91 -31.39 -2.81
C CYS A 691 -3.05 -32.33 -2.40
N GLY A 692 -3.24 -32.56 -1.09
CA GLY A 692 -4.30 -33.44 -0.57
C GLY A 692 -5.59 -32.70 -0.19
N GLN A 693 -6.55 -32.61 -1.13
CA GLN A 693 -7.87 -32.01 -0.90
C GLN A 693 -8.69 -32.83 0.09
N VAL A 694 -9.09 -32.23 1.22
CA VAL A 694 -10.01 -32.86 2.19
C VAL A 694 -11.45 -32.84 1.64
N LEU A 695 -11.93 -34.01 1.20
CA LEU A 695 -13.20 -34.16 0.50
C LEU A 695 -14.40 -33.75 1.37
N GLY A 696 -15.02 -32.63 1.01
CA GLY A 696 -16.19 -32.07 1.70
C GLY A 696 -15.86 -31.13 2.87
N ALA A 697 -14.61 -30.65 2.99
CA ALA A 697 -14.19 -29.65 3.98
C ALA A 697 -15.01 -28.35 3.94
N GLY A 698 -15.44 -27.92 2.75
CA GLY A 698 -16.21 -26.69 2.55
C GLY A 698 -15.98 -26.12 1.16
N PRO A 699 -16.36 -24.84 0.92
CA PRO A 699 -15.72 -24.03 -0.10
C PRO A 699 -14.36 -23.56 0.41
N ASP A 700 -13.34 -23.49 -0.45
CA ASP A 700 -12.14 -22.75 -0.11
C ASP A 700 -12.44 -21.23 -0.08
N LEU A 701 -11.85 -20.53 0.89
CA LEU A 701 -12.06 -19.11 1.17
C LEU A 701 -10.75 -18.50 1.68
N PRO A 702 -10.17 -17.51 0.97
CA PRO A 702 -8.81 -17.06 1.21
C PRO A 702 -8.46 -16.77 2.67
N ASP A 703 -7.34 -17.31 3.11
CA ASP A 703 -6.96 -17.44 4.52
C ASP A 703 -6.87 -16.10 5.28
N ILE A 704 -7.17 -16.14 6.59
CA ILE A 704 -7.15 -14.97 7.49
C ILE A 704 -6.39 -15.32 8.78
N VAL A 705 -5.23 -14.68 8.95
CA VAL A 705 -4.25 -14.96 10.01
C VAL A 705 -4.62 -14.25 11.33
N GLU A 706 -4.44 -14.90 12.48
CA GLU A 706 -4.51 -14.21 13.77
C GLU A 706 -3.23 -13.37 14.01
N GLY A 707 -3.40 -12.06 14.04
CA GLY A 707 -2.28 -11.10 14.08
C GLY A 707 -1.87 -10.65 12.67
N TYR A 708 -1.01 -9.64 12.61
CA TYR A 708 -0.51 -9.18 11.30
C TYR A 708 0.44 -10.24 10.71
N PRO A 709 0.32 -10.61 9.41
CA PRO A 709 1.16 -11.64 8.80
C PRO A 709 2.66 -11.29 8.82
N ARG A 710 3.47 -12.30 8.49
CA ARG A 710 4.91 -12.20 8.27
C ARG A 710 5.21 -12.75 6.87
N ALA A 711 6.37 -12.39 6.33
CA ALA A 711 6.88 -13.05 5.13
C ALA A 711 7.13 -14.54 5.40
N GLY A 712 6.86 -15.39 4.41
CA GLY A 712 6.94 -16.84 4.53
C GLY A 712 5.84 -17.44 5.39
N HIS A 713 4.67 -16.80 5.49
CA HIS A 713 3.53 -17.39 6.21
C HIS A 713 2.71 -18.29 5.28
N ILE A 714 2.22 -19.40 5.82
CA ILE A 714 1.45 -20.39 5.07
C ILE A 714 0.02 -19.85 4.83
N TYR A 715 -0.49 -20.08 3.62
CA TYR A 715 -1.86 -19.87 3.16
C TYR A 715 -2.25 -21.14 2.41
N VAL A 716 -3.36 -21.78 2.77
CA VAL A 716 -3.67 -23.14 2.31
C VAL A 716 -4.63 -23.12 1.11
N ASP A 717 -4.19 -23.65 -0.03
CA ASP A 717 -5.11 -24.08 -1.09
C ASP A 717 -5.84 -25.33 -0.60
N ALA A 718 -7.12 -25.18 -0.23
CA ALA A 718 -7.90 -26.22 0.42
C ALA A 718 -8.78 -27.03 -0.55
N ASP A 719 -8.90 -26.61 -1.81
CA ASP A 719 -9.57 -27.38 -2.86
C ASP A 719 -8.68 -27.83 -4.04
N CYS A 720 -7.39 -27.50 -3.98
CA CYS A 720 -6.31 -27.87 -4.89
C CYS A 720 -6.53 -27.40 -6.35
N ASP A 721 -7.26 -26.30 -6.58
CA ASP A 721 -7.42 -25.69 -7.92
C ASP A 721 -6.35 -24.62 -8.26
N GLY A 722 -5.33 -24.51 -7.40
CA GLY A 722 -4.02 -23.90 -7.66
C GLY A 722 -3.88 -22.48 -7.13
N VAL A 723 -4.60 -22.11 -6.07
CA VAL A 723 -4.61 -20.79 -5.41
C VAL A 723 -5.33 -20.89 -4.05
N ASP A 724 -4.90 -20.12 -3.06
CA ASP A 724 -5.65 -19.91 -1.80
C ASP A 724 -7.03 -19.29 -2.11
N GLY A 725 -8.09 -20.11 -2.07
CA GLY A 725 -9.47 -19.81 -2.46
C GLY A 725 -9.85 -20.14 -3.92
N THR A 726 -10.88 -20.95 -4.13
CA THR A 726 -11.33 -21.54 -5.42
C THR A 726 -11.24 -20.63 -6.67
N VAL A 727 -10.43 -20.98 -7.69
CA VAL A 727 -10.38 -20.39 -9.05
C VAL A 727 -11.77 -20.34 -9.67
N SER A 728 -12.50 -21.47 -9.65
CA SER A 728 -13.77 -21.61 -10.39
C SER A 728 -14.89 -20.66 -9.94
N THR A 729 -14.74 -20.01 -8.77
CA THR A 729 -15.67 -19.01 -8.24
C THR A 729 -15.02 -17.68 -7.85
N SER A 730 -13.77 -17.44 -8.26
CA SER A 730 -13.04 -16.20 -7.98
C SER A 730 -13.06 -15.21 -9.15
N LEU A 731 -12.94 -13.91 -8.84
CA LEU A 731 -12.60 -12.88 -9.82
C LEU A 731 -11.17 -12.39 -9.59
N PHE A 732 -10.36 -12.44 -10.65
CA PHE A 732 -8.93 -12.11 -10.58
C PHE A 732 -8.68 -10.65 -10.94
N VAL A 733 -7.74 -10.00 -10.26
CA VAL A 733 -7.33 -8.60 -10.49
C VAL A 733 -5.82 -8.47 -10.51
N TYR A 734 -5.27 -7.91 -11.59
CA TYR A 734 -3.85 -7.60 -11.72
C TYR A 734 -3.66 -6.33 -12.56
N SER A 735 -3.05 -5.30 -11.98
CA SER A 735 -2.82 -4.00 -12.64
C SER A 735 -2.03 -4.09 -13.95
N GLY A 736 -1.14 -5.08 -14.09
CA GLY A 736 -0.38 -5.37 -15.31
C GLY A 736 -1.17 -6.02 -16.47
N THR A 737 -2.45 -6.37 -16.26
CA THR A 737 -3.27 -7.08 -17.26
C THR A 737 -3.42 -6.31 -18.59
N THR A 738 -3.37 -7.05 -19.69
CA THR A 738 -3.59 -6.51 -21.03
C THR A 738 -5.05 -6.55 -21.47
N GLN A 739 -5.86 -7.50 -20.97
CA GLN A 739 -7.18 -7.81 -21.55
C GLN A 739 -8.40 -7.47 -20.66
N SER A 740 -8.25 -7.39 -19.33
CA SER A 740 -9.32 -7.01 -18.37
C SER A 740 -10.64 -7.78 -18.53
N LEU A 741 -10.64 -9.09 -18.25
CA LEU A 741 -11.80 -9.97 -18.37
C LEU A 741 -12.27 -10.58 -17.04
N GLY A 742 -11.37 -10.72 -16.05
CA GLY A 742 -11.66 -11.21 -14.70
C GLY A 742 -11.30 -12.68 -14.43
N THR A 743 -10.76 -13.40 -15.41
CA THR A 743 -10.23 -14.78 -15.24
C THR A 743 -8.75 -14.76 -14.86
N ARG A 744 -8.19 -15.88 -14.41
CA ARG A 744 -6.77 -15.99 -13.99
C ARG A 744 -5.79 -15.58 -15.09
N GLU A 745 -6.08 -15.93 -16.35
CA GLU A 745 -5.26 -15.66 -17.54
C GLU A 745 -5.50 -14.27 -18.14
N ALA A 746 -6.61 -13.62 -17.75
CA ALA A 746 -6.95 -12.26 -18.17
C ALA A 746 -7.61 -11.47 -17.03
N PRO A 747 -6.88 -11.20 -15.91
CA PRO A 747 -7.44 -10.53 -14.73
C PRO A 747 -8.02 -9.16 -15.08
N TYR A 748 -8.94 -8.65 -14.25
CA TYR A 748 -9.37 -7.24 -14.29
C TYR A 748 -8.20 -6.31 -13.95
N ARG A 749 -8.22 -5.08 -14.49
CA ARG A 749 -7.12 -4.12 -14.28
C ARG A 749 -7.26 -3.34 -12.98
N THR A 750 -8.49 -3.12 -12.54
CA THR A 750 -8.78 -2.35 -11.32
C THR A 750 -9.76 -3.10 -10.42
N ILE A 751 -9.66 -2.83 -9.12
CA ILE A 751 -10.50 -3.41 -8.08
C ILE A 751 -11.94 -2.91 -8.24
N ALA A 752 -12.15 -1.67 -8.73
CA ALA A 752 -13.47 -1.14 -9.10
C ALA A 752 -14.12 -1.92 -10.26
N GLU A 753 -13.36 -2.42 -11.24
CA GLU A 753 -13.90 -3.29 -12.30
C GLU A 753 -14.43 -4.61 -11.70
N ALA A 754 -13.63 -5.28 -10.86
CA ALA A 754 -14.00 -6.56 -10.25
C ALA A 754 -15.16 -6.45 -9.26
N THR A 755 -15.13 -5.45 -8.37
CA THR A 755 -16.22 -5.17 -7.41
C THR A 755 -17.53 -4.76 -8.08
N ALA A 756 -17.49 -4.18 -9.28
CA ALA A 756 -18.67 -3.94 -10.11
C ALA A 756 -19.17 -5.20 -10.85
N ALA A 757 -18.27 -6.16 -11.16
CA ALA A 757 -18.58 -7.42 -11.82
C ALA A 757 -19.05 -8.54 -10.85
N PHE A 758 -18.84 -8.37 -9.54
CA PHE A 758 -19.09 -9.40 -8.53
C PHE A 758 -20.57 -9.79 -8.40
N ASP A 759 -20.88 -11.07 -8.67
CA ASP A 759 -22.20 -11.66 -8.48
C ASP A 759 -22.15 -12.73 -7.40
N ARG A 760 -22.62 -12.39 -6.19
CA ARG A 760 -22.78 -13.25 -4.99
C ARG A 760 -23.65 -14.52 -5.15
N ASN A 761 -24.04 -14.88 -6.37
CA ASN A 761 -24.70 -16.14 -6.73
C ASN A 761 -23.81 -17.02 -7.64
N LYS A 762 -22.60 -16.55 -7.94
CA LYS A 762 -21.57 -17.22 -8.76
C LYS A 762 -20.18 -17.12 -8.12
N HIS A 763 -19.86 -15.98 -7.51
CA HIS A 763 -18.52 -15.68 -7.02
C HIS A 763 -18.46 -15.69 -5.49
N THR A 764 -17.34 -16.18 -4.95
CA THR A 764 -17.00 -16.23 -3.52
C THR A 764 -16.05 -15.09 -3.14
N ALA A 765 -15.02 -14.86 -3.97
CA ALA A 765 -13.93 -13.94 -3.68
C ALA A 765 -13.52 -13.07 -4.88
N ILE A 766 -12.76 -12.01 -4.58
CA ILE A 766 -11.98 -11.21 -5.51
C ILE A 766 -10.53 -11.29 -5.04
N LEU A 767 -9.66 -11.86 -5.88
CA LEU A 767 -8.25 -12.10 -5.58
C LEU A 767 -7.41 -11.05 -6.31
N VAL A 768 -6.56 -10.33 -5.59
CA VAL A 768 -5.85 -9.15 -6.11
C VAL A 768 -4.34 -9.33 -5.99
N ALA A 769 -3.68 -9.43 -7.14
CA ALA A 769 -2.24 -9.55 -7.25
C ALA A 769 -1.51 -8.26 -6.82
N ALA A 770 -0.24 -8.42 -6.42
CA ALA A 770 0.66 -7.35 -6.00
C ALA A 770 0.74 -6.17 -6.97
N GLY A 771 1.14 -5.02 -6.44
CA GLY A 771 1.26 -3.75 -7.17
C GLY A 771 0.31 -2.66 -6.64
N THR A 772 0.25 -1.53 -7.35
CA THR A 772 -0.41 -0.31 -6.86
C THR A 772 -1.64 0.08 -7.68
N TYR A 773 -2.78 0.17 -7.01
CA TYR A 773 -4.09 0.47 -7.55
C TYR A 773 -4.51 1.88 -7.11
N TYR A 774 -4.41 2.85 -8.03
CA TYR A 774 -4.73 4.26 -7.81
C TYR A 774 -6.23 4.51 -8.04
N GLU A 775 -7.08 4.12 -7.10
CA GLU A 775 -8.54 4.21 -7.20
C GLU A 775 -9.23 4.26 -5.82
N ASN A 776 -10.45 4.82 -5.78
CA ASN A 776 -11.31 4.80 -4.60
C ASN A 776 -12.28 3.61 -4.70
N VAL A 777 -11.97 2.51 -4.01
CA VAL A 777 -12.69 1.22 -4.08
C VAL A 777 -13.99 1.29 -3.28
N ARG A 778 -15.06 0.67 -3.82
CA ARG A 778 -16.34 0.52 -3.11
C ARG A 778 -16.67 -0.95 -2.83
N VAL A 779 -16.67 -1.35 -1.56
CA VAL A 779 -17.02 -2.71 -1.14
C VAL A 779 -18.52 -2.80 -0.86
N ALA A 780 -19.16 -3.86 -1.37
CA ALA A 780 -20.59 -4.12 -1.25
C ALA A 780 -20.88 -5.39 -0.43
N SER A 781 -22.10 -5.51 0.09
CA SER A 781 -22.54 -6.65 0.92
C SER A 781 -22.43 -7.99 0.18
N GLY A 782 -21.53 -8.85 0.67
CA GLY A 782 -21.28 -10.20 0.15
C GLY A 782 -19.99 -10.34 -0.66
N VAL A 783 -19.18 -9.29 -0.79
CA VAL A 783 -17.85 -9.37 -1.42
C VAL A 783 -16.81 -9.86 -0.41
N GLY A 784 -16.10 -10.95 -0.71
CA GLY A 784 -14.79 -11.21 -0.13
C GLY A 784 -13.72 -10.57 -1.03
N LEU A 785 -12.92 -9.65 -0.52
CA LEU A 785 -11.86 -8.96 -1.25
C LEU A 785 -10.52 -9.20 -0.55
N TYR A 786 -9.57 -9.81 -1.26
CA TYR A 786 -8.32 -10.32 -0.71
C TYR A 786 -7.11 -9.89 -1.54
N GLY A 787 -6.09 -9.37 -0.86
CA GLY A 787 -4.78 -9.05 -1.40
C GLY A 787 -3.70 -10.03 -0.92
N GLY A 788 -2.48 -9.84 -1.43
CA GLY A 788 -1.31 -10.65 -1.12
C GLY A 788 -0.95 -11.70 -2.17
N TYR A 789 -1.52 -11.68 -3.39
CA TYR A 789 -1.21 -12.69 -4.41
C TYR A 789 -0.03 -12.29 -5.30
N ASN A 790 0.76 -13.28 -5.74
CA ASN A 790 1.71 -13.10 -6.84
C ASN A 790 0.99 -12.88 -8.19
N ALA A 791 1.75 -12.61 -9.27
CA ALA A 791 1.19 -12.13 -10.54
C ALA A 791 0.39 -13.18 -11.35
N ASP A 792 0.57 -14.48 -11.08
CA ASP A 792 -0.16 -15.60 -11.68
C ASP A 792 -1.11 -16.31 -10.68
N PHE A 793 -1.20 -15.78 -9.46
CA PHE A 793 -2.02 -16.24 -8.34
C PHE A 793 -1.68 -17.65 -7.82
N SER A 794 -0.53 -18.24 -8.18
CA SER A 794 -0.08 -19.54 -7.63
C SER A 794 0.31 -19.48 -6.16
N VAL A 795 0.74 -18.31 -5.65
CA VAL A 795 1.17 -18.13 -4.27
C VAL A 795 0.55 -16.87 -3.68
N ARG A 796 0.19 -16.94 -2.40
CA ARG A 796 -0.22 -15.79 -1.60
C ARG A 796 0.70 -15.61 -0.40
N ASP A 797 1.14 -14.37 -0.18
CA ASP A 797 1.76 -13.87 1.04
C ASP A 797 1.52 -12.34 1.10
N VAL A 798 0.87 -11.88 2.16
CA VAL A 798 0.44 -10.47 2.34
C VAL A 798 1.63 -9.50 2.52
N VAL A 799 2.81 -10.00 2.88
CA VAL A 799 4.03 -9.23 3.10
C VAL A 799 4.95 -9.25 1.87
N LEU A 800 5.16 -10.43 1.26
CA LEU A 800 6.02 -10.59 0.08
C LEU A 800 5.36 -10.10 -1.22
N TYR A 801 4.03 -10.18 -1.34
CA TYR A 801 3.30 -9.79 -2.54
C TYR A 801 2.32 -8.62 -2.27
N PRO A 802 2.81 -7.43 -1.86
CA PRO A 802 1.98 -6.37 -1.30
C PRO A 802 1.03 -5.73 -2.30
N THR A 803 -0.26 -5.79 -1.99
CA THR A 803 -1.34 -5.16 -2.76
C THR A 803 -1.68 -3.77 -2.20
N TRP A 804 -1.28 -2.71 -2.90
CA TRP A 804 -1.49 -1.31 -2.48
C TRP A 804 -2.75 -0.69 -3.08
N ILE A 805 -3.66 -0.17 -2.26
CA ILE A 805 -4.77 0.70 -2.68
C ILE A 805 -4.45 2.14 -2.28
N ARG A 806 -4.27 3.02 -3.26
CA ARG A 806 -3.99 4.46 -3.08
C ARG A 806 -5.19 5.28 -3.52
N GLY A 807 -5.86 5.93 -2.57
CA GLY A 807 -7.03 6.75 -2.87
C GLY A 807 -6.66 8.04 -3.59
N GLN A 808 -7.59 8.54 -4.41
CA GLN A 808 -7.53 9.90 -4.94
C GLN A 808 -8.42 10.81 -4.09
N GLU A 809 -8.12 12.11 -4.04
CA GLU A 809 -8.92 13.06 -3.26
C GLU A 809 -10.37 13.14 -3.81
N PRO A 810 -11.40 12.87 -2.99
CA PRO A 810 -12.79 13.08 -3.36
C PRO A 810 -13.05 14.53 -3.77
N ASN A 811 -13.73 14.74 -4.91
CA ASN A 811 -14.30 16.04 -5.20
C ASN A 811 -15.39 16.36 -4.15
N PRO A 812 -15.20 17.32 -3.23
CA PRO A 812 -16.12 17.51 -2.11
C PRO A 812 -17.44 18.18 -2.52
N LEU A 813 -17.55 18.63 -3.78
CA LEU A 813 -18.77 19.16 -4.37
C LEU A 813 -19.64 18.05 -5.02
N ASP A 814 -19.11 16.85 -5.23
CA ASP A 814 -19.91 15.70 -5.67
C ASP A 814 -20.53 14.99 -4.46
N VAL A 815 -21.81 15.27 -4.25
CA VAL A 815 -22.65 14.66 -3.20
C VAL A 815 -22.81 13.14 -3.30
N ASN A 816 -22.38 12.52 -4.39
CA ASN A 816 -22.40 11.06 -4.58
C ASN A 816 -21.05 10.40 -4.26
N HIS A 817 -19.97 11.19 -4.10
CA HIS A 817 -18.62 10.66 -3.92
C HIS A 817 -18.45 9.97 -2.54
N HIS A 818 -17.70 8.87 -2.54
CA HIS A 818 -17.50 8.03 -1.37
C HIS A 818 -16.26 8.48 -0.58
N VAL A 819 -16.37 8.55 0.75
CA VAL A 819 -15.43 9.32 1.59
C VAL A 819 -14.09 8.65 1.87
N GLY A 820 -13.89 7.36 1.59
CA GLY A 820 -12.62 6.68 1.85
C GLY A 820 -11.95 6.13 0.59
N THR A 821 -10.62 5.96 0.65
CA THR A 821 -9.86 5.12 -0.31
C THR A 821 -10.54 3.76 -0.49
N VAL A 822 -10.99 3.14 0.60
CA VAL A 822 -11.95 2.04 0.58
C VAL A 822 -13.22 2.49 1.29
N SER A 823 -14.35 2.40 0.59
CA SER A 823 -15.66 2.82 1.09
C SER A 823 -16.63 1.65 1.14
N ILE A 824 -16.99 1.22 2.35
CA ILE A 824 -17.78 0.02 2.62
C ILE A 824 -19.23 0.43 2.88
N ALA A 825 -20.13 -0.01 2.00
CA ALA A 825 -21.56 0.24 2.06
C ALA A 825 -22.25 -0.63 3.16
N PRO A 826 -23.54 -0.39 3.49
CA PRO A 826 -24.24 -1.19 4.51
C PRO A 826 -24.24 -2.70 4.21
N ILE A 827 -23.72 -3.47 5.16
CA ILE A 827 -23.47 -4.91 5.03
C ILE A 827 -24.59 -5.75 5.67
N THR A 828 -24.96 -6.85 5.01
CA THR A 828 -26.06 -7.77 5.41
C THR A 828 -25.72 -9.25 5.24
N VAL A 829 -24.52 -9.56 4.75
CA VAL A 829 -23.96 -10.90 4.43
C VAL A 829 -22.46 -10.83 4.70
N ARG A 830 -21.77 -11.94 5.05
CA ARG A 830 -20.30 -11.93 5.28
C ARG A 830 -19.62 -11.20 4.13
N THR A 831 -18.80 -10.22 4.48
CA THR A 831 -18.04 -9.35 3.58
C THR A 831 -16.66 -9.20 4.19
N VAL A 832 -15.61 -9.35 3.39
CA VAL A 832 -14.23 -9.38 3.86
C VAL A 832 -13.39 -8.35 3.11
N LEU A 833 -12.48 -7.69 3.83
CA LEU A 833 -11.40 -6.87 3.28
C LEU A 833 -10.11 -7.27 3.98
N ALA A 834 -9.24 -8.04 3.31
CA ALA A 834 -8.01 -8.53 3.93
C ALA A 834 -6.79 -8.54 3.01
N GLY A 835 -5.60 -8.36 3.61
CA GLY A 835 -4.32 -8.48 2.90
C GLY A 835 -3.91 -7.27 2.06
N PHE A 836 -4.42 -6.07 2.34
CA PHE A 836 -4.08 -4.85 1.59
C PHE A 836 -3.19 -3.87 2.38
N MET A 837 -2.36 -3.12 1.67
CA MET A 837 -1.84 -1.84 2.12
C MET A 837 -2.79 -0.73 1.62
N ILE A 838 -3.52 -0.09 2.52
CA ILE A 838 -4.55 0.91 2.20
C ILE A 838 -4.07 2.29 2.66
N GLU A 839 -3.89 3.19 1.71
CA GLU A 839 -3.40 4.54 1.95
C GLU A 839 -4.52 5.57 1.72
N GLY A 840 -4.87 6.31 2.78
CA GLY A 840 -5.79 7.43 2.71
C GLY A 840 -5.25 8.54 1.81
N TYR A 841 -6.12 9.14 0.99
CA TYR A 841 -5.77 10.31 0.20
C TYR A 841 -5.44 11.51 1.11
N ASP A 842 -4.52 12.37 0.67
CA ASP A 842 -4.33 13.68 1.28
C ASP A 842 -5.38 14.67 0.76
N VAL A 843 -5.82 15.59 1.63
CA VAL A 843 -6.76 16.65 1.28
C VAL A 843 -6.00 17.91 0.89
N HIS A 844 -6.14 18.32 -0.37
CA HIS A 844 -5.60 19.56 -0.94
C HIS A 844 -6.71 20.57 -1.28
N TYR A 845 -7.99 20.23 -1.09
CA TYR A 845 -9.10 21.15 -1.34
C TYR A 845 -9.16 22.32 -0.34
N ASP A 846 -8.95 23.53 -0.86
CA ASP A 846 -9.17 24.80 -0.15
C ASP A 846 -10.69 25.15 -0.04
N PRO A 847 -11.28 25.16 1.18
CA PRO A 847 -12.64 25.66 1.37
C PRO A 847 -12.69 27.21 1.33
N ALA A 848 -13.87 27.78 1.08
CA ALA A 848 -14.03 29.25 1.14
C ALA A 848 -13.76 29.80 2.56
N SER A 849 -13.17 31.00 2.64
CA SER A 849 -12.72 31.64 3.90
C SER A 849 -13.69 31.50 5.09
N GLY A 850 -13.17 30.98 6.20
CA GLY A 850 -13.91 30.73 7.44
C GLY A 850 -14.79 29.48 7.45
N LEU A 851 -14.78 28.67 6.38
CA LEU A 851 -15.34 27.31 6.36
C LEU A 851 -14.25 26.28 6.71
N SER A 852 -14.66 25.20 7.35
CA SER A 852 -13.77 24.09 7.70
C SER A 852 -13.42 23.19 6.51
N ALA A 853 -12.23 22.61 6.55
CA ALA A 853 -11.77 21.65 5.54
C ALA A 853 -12.37 20.25 5.74
N PRO A 854 -12.45 19.43 4.66
CA PRO A 854 -12.89 18.05 4.75
C PRO A 854 -11.82 17.15 5.41
N ALA A 855 -12.28 16.01 5.93
CA ALA A 855 -11.41 14.98 6.51
C ALA A 855 -10.91 13.98 5.44
N SER A 856 -9.73 13.42 5.67
CA SER A 856 -9.22 12.24 4.99
C SER A 856 -9.71 10.96 5.69
N TYR A 857 -10.06 9.95 4.90
CA TYR A 857 -10.39 8.62 5.37
C TYR A 857 -9.68 7.55 4.51
N ALA A 858 -8.96 6.61 5.13
CA ALA A 858 -8.45 5.45 4.38
C ALA A 858 -9.55 4.39 4.20
N VAL A 859 -10.23 3.98 5.28
CA VAL A 859 -11.39 3.08 5.23
C VAL A 859 -12.61 3.76 5.87
N ALA A 860 -13.68 3.93 5.10
CA ALA A 860 -14.95 4.48 5.56
C ALA A 860 -16.04 3.39 5.61
N ILE A 861 -16.62 3.13 6.78
CA ILE A 861 -17.56 2.04 7.04
C ILE A 861 -18.93 2.62 7.43
N GLU A 862 -19.86 2.64 6.47
CA GLU A 862 -21.22 3.17 6.67
C GLU A 862 -22.24 2.03 6.81
N GLY A 863 -22.79 1.84 8.01
CA GLY A 863 -23.93 0.96 8.26
C GLY A 863 -23.64 -0.54 8.32
N ALA A 864 -22.38 -0.95 8.37
CA ALA A 864 -21.98 -2.34 8.62
C ALA A 864 -22.14 -2.74 10.11
N GLY A 865 -22.01 -4.04 10.36
CA GLY A 865 -21.97 -4.66 11.70
C GLY A 865 -21.08 -5.91 11.67
N ASP A 866 -21.35 -6.87 12.56
CA ASP A 866 -20.60 -8.14 12.75
C ASP A 866 -20.60 -9.11 11.55
N THR A 867 -21.19 -8.72 10.42
CA THR A 867 -21.08 -9.39 9.11
C THR A 867 -19.99 -8.80 8.22
N LEU A 868 -19.28 -7.76 8.66
CA LEU A 868 -18.09 -7.22 8.02
C LEU A 868 -16.84 -7.59 8.80
N GLU A 869 -15.84 -8.08 8.08
CA GLU A 869 -14.53 -8.50 8.58
C GLU A 869 -13.43 -7.72 7.85
N VAL A 870 -12.53 -7.10 8.61
CA VAL A 870 -11.42 -6.29 8.11
C VAL A 870 -10.17 -6.72 8.86
N ALA A 871 -9.28 -7.47 8.18
CA ALA A 871 -8.16 -8.15 8.82
C ALA A 871 -6.87 -8.19 7.98
N ASN A 872 -5.72 -8.37 8.63
CA ASN A 872 -4.40 -8.47 7.98
C ASN A 872 -4.03 -7.29 7.04
N ASN A 873 -4.66 -6.11 7.17
CA ASN A 873 -4.33 -4.93 6.36
C ASN A 873 -3.29 -4.05 7.07
N LEU A 874 -2.44 -3.35 6.30
CA LEU A 874 -1.78 -2.12 6.77
C LEU A 874 -2.66 -0.94 6.35
N ILE A 875 -3.17 -0.17 7.30
CA ILE A 875 -4.07 0.96 7.03
C ILE A 875 -3.37 2.25 7.47
N VAL A 876 -3.04 3.13 6.52
CA VAL A 876 -2.38 4.42 6.74
C VAL A 876 -3.39 5.53 6.46
N ALA A 877 -3.65 6.40 7.43
CA ALA A 877 -4.49 7.57 7.19
C ALA A 877 -3.74 8.67 6.42
N GLY A 878 -4.41 9.29 5.45
CA GLY A 878 -3.89 10.48 4.74
C GLY A 878 -4.08 11.77 5.55
N ARG A 879 -3.54 12.87 5.04
CA ARG A 879 -3.57 14.20 5.66
C ARG A 879 -4.96 14.83 5.59
N GLY A 880 -5.45 15.35 6.71
CA GLY A 880 -6.66 16.18 6.73
C GLY A 880 -6.38 17.60 6.26
N GLY A 881 -7.35 18.25 5.59
CA GLY A 881 -7.10 19.55 4.93
C GLY A 881 -6.98 20.72 5.91
N ASP A 882 -6.35 21.81 5.48
CA ASP A 882 -6.16 22.98 6.33
C ASP A 882 -7.37 23.91 6.33
N GLY A 883 -7.79 24.37 7.51
CA GLY A 883 -8.87 25.33 7.66
C GLY A 883 -8.46 26.71 7.17
N ILE A 884 -9.29 27.35 6.34
CA ILE A 884 -8.92 28.64 5.73
C ILE A 884 -9.24 29.82 6.66
N ALA A 885 -8.31 30.76 6.72
CA ALA A 885 -8.38 31.95 7.56
C ALA A 885 -9.64 32.79 7.31
N GLY A 886 -10.13 33.45 8.37
CA GLY A 886 -11.34 34.26 8.34
C GLY A 886 -11.16 35.61 7.64
N ASN A 887 -12.15 36.01 6.84
CA ASN A 887 -12.22 37.33 6.22
C ASN A 887 -12.06 38.48 7.24
N ARG A 888 -11.30 39.51 6.86
CA ARG A 888 -11.15 40.75 7.64
C ARG A 888 -12.47 41.53 7.71
N GLY A 889 -12.71 42.19 8.84
CA GLY A 889 -13.90 43.02 9.05
C GLY A 889 -13.83 44.33 8.26
N GLU A 890 -14.93 44.69 7.59
CA GLU A 890 -15.07 45.97 6.89
C GLU A 890 -14.85 47.17 7.84
N ALA A 891 -14.06 48.14 7.39
CA ALA A 891 -13.83 49.40 8.11
C ALA A 891 -15.09 50.29 8.16
N GLY A 892 -15.19 51.12 9.19
CA GLY A 892 -16.31 52.04 9.38
C GLY A 892 -16.20 53.30 8.52
N ALA A 893 -17.32 53.76 7.94
CA ALA A 893 -17.33 54.97 7.12
C ALA A 893 -17.10 56.25 7.96
N ASN A 894 -16.15 57.08 7.53
CA ASN A 894 -15.81 58.38 8.12
C ASN A 894 -17.00 59.36 8.07
N GLY A 895 -17.15 60.17 9.12
CA GLY A 895 -18.16 61.24 9.15
C GLY A 895 -17.86 62.39 8.18
N GLN A 896 -18.88 63.16 7.80
CA GLN A 896 -18.69 64.43 7.07
C GLN A 896 -18.56 65.62 8.03
N PRO A 897 -17.76 66.65 7.68
CA PRO A 897 -17.51 67.81 8.53
C PRO A 897 -18.76 68.68 8.70
N GLY A 898 -18.81 69.42 9.81
CA GLY A 898 -19.86 70.40 10.07
C GLY A 898 -19.70 71.67 9.23
N GLY A 899 -20.81 72.24 8.78
CA GLY A 899 -20.83 73.48 8.01
C GLY A 899 -20.40 74.70 8.85
N ARG A 900 -19.77 75.69 8.22
CA ARG A 900 -19.41 76.95 8.87
C ARG A 900 -20.67 77.71 9.33
N GLY A 901 -20.59 78.36 10.48
CA GLY A 901 -21.50 79.43 10.88
C GLY A 901 -21.45 80.61 9.90
N ASN A 902 -22.46 81.47 9.99
CA ASN A 902 -22.57 82.70 9.21
C ASN A 902 -22.02 83.88 10.03
N ASP A 903 -21.09 84.65 9.45
CA ASP A 903 -20.51 85.85 10.07
C ASP A 903 -21.57 86.88 10.53
N SER A 904 -21.20 87.81 11.42
CA SER A 904 -22.12 88.84 11.93
C SER A 904 -22.71 89.70 10.79
N LYS A 905 -23.88 90.30 11.02
CA LYS A 905 -24.63 90.98 9.95
C LYS A 905 -25.42 92.18 10.46
N GLU A 906 -25.25 93.30 9.76
CA GLU A 906 -26.06 94.50 9.97
C GLU A 906 -27.51 94.30 9.49
N CYS A 907 -28.45 94.71 10.33
CA CYS A 907 -29.88 94.50 10.14
C CYS A 907 -30.56 95.59 9.27
N LEU A 908 -31.86 95.43 9.08
CA LEU A 908 -32.75 96.37 8.39
C LEU A 908 -33.48 97.30 9.36
N SER A 909 -33.65 96.91 10.63
CA SER A 909 -34.25 97.71 11.72
C SER A 909 -33.32 97.83 12.94
N ALA A 910 -33.67 98.71 13.87
CA ALA A 910 -32.98 98.88 15.16
C ALA A 910 -32.93 97.61 16.04
N ASP A 911 -33.93 96.74 15.93
CA ASP A 911 -34.13 95.54 16.75
C ASP A 911 -33.94 94.22 15.98
N CYS A 912 -33.55 94.27 14.71
CA CYS A 912 -33.48 93.13 13.79
C CYS A 912 -34.80 92.33 13.66
N SER A 913 -35.96 92.92 13.95
CA SER A 913 -37.25 92.21 14.01
C SER A 913 -37.59 91.47 12.71
N GLY A 914 -37.82 90.16 12.85
CA GLY A 914 -38.13 89.25 11.73
C GLY A 914 -36.90 88.70 10.99
N GLU A 915 -35.68 89.09 11.35
CA GLU A 915 -34.46 88.54 10.76
C GLU A 915 -33.96 87.30 11.54
N LEU A 916 -33.55 86.27 10.80
CA LEU A 916 -32.96 85.04 11.31
C LEU A 916 -31.79 84.67 10.39
N ARG A 917 -30.64 84.32 10.97
CA ARG A 917 -29.55 83.64 10.24
C ARG A 917 -29.38 82.24 10.78
N ALA A 918 -29.47 81.23 9.92
CA ALA A 918 -29.25 79.84 10.32
C ALA A 918 -27.82 79.63 10.85
N GLY A 919 -27.66 78.71 11.80
CA GLY A 919 -26.36 78.14 12.12
C GLY A 919 -25.76 77.35 10.96
N GLY A 920 -24.50 76.95 11.10
CA GLY A 920 -23.87 75.98 10.22
C GLY A 920 -24.59 74.64 10.27
N ALA A 921 -24.83 74.02 9.12
CA ALA A 921 -25.48 72.71 9.06
C ALA A 921 -24.63 71.64 9.78
N GLY A 922 -25.28 70.78 10.55
CA GLY A 922 -24.61 69.62 11.14
C GLY A 922 -24.07 68.69 10.07
N GLY A 923 -22.87 68.15 10.28
CA GLY A 923 -22.28 67.15 9.39
C GLY A 923 -23.11 65.88 9.35
N THR A 924 -23.17 65.21 8.21
CA THR A 924 -23.97 63.99 8.02
C THR A 924 -23.09 62.74 7.89
N ASN A 925 -23.69 61.58 8.11
CA ASN A 925 -23.11 60.30 7.71
C ASN A 925 -24.23 59.44 7.11
N SER A 926 -24.15 59.12 5.82
CA SER A 926 -25.20 58.38 5.10
C SER A 926 -25.21 56.89 5.43
N VAL A 927 -24.09 56.34 5.90
CA VAL A 927 -23.93 54.93 6.29
C VAL A 927 -24.46 54.69 7.71
N CYS A 928 -24.30 55.67 8.62
CA CYS A 928 -24.86 55.63 9.97
C CYS A 928 -25.52 56.98 10.34
N SER A 929 -26.77 57.17 9.92
CA SER A 929 -27.51 58.44 10.09
C SER A 929 -27.73 58.87 11.55
N SER A 930 -27.61 57.95 12.52
CA SER A 930 -27.61 58.25 13.95
C SER A 930 -26.34 58.97 14.46
N ALA A 931 -25.29 59.04 13.64
CA ALA A 931 -24.03 59.73 13.96
C ALA A 931 -24.00 61.20 13.45
N ALA A 932 -25.11 61.74 12.93
CA ALA A 932 -25.15 63.10 12.41
C ALA A 932 -24.83 64.15 13.50
N GLY A 933 -23.99 65.13 13.15
CA GLY A 933 -23.67 66.27 13.99
C GLY A 933 -24.87 67.20 14.17
N HIS A 934 -24.92 67.92 15.28
CA HIS A 934 -25.98 68.90 15.54
C HIS A 934 -25.78 70.16 14.69
N ALA A 935 -26.88 70.83 14.32
CA ALA A 935 -26.81 72.12 13.66
C ALA A 935 -26.34 73.21 14.64
N GLY A 936 -25.50 74.13 14.17
CA GLY A 936 -25.12 75.31 14.94
C GLY A 936 -26.34 76.16 15.30
N ALA A 937 -26.23 76.95 16.37
CA ALA A 937 -27.34 77.80 16.78
C ALA A 937 -27.57 78.99 15.83
N ASP A 938 -28.83 79.33 15.62
CA ASP A 938 -29.23 80.45 14.75
C ASP A 938 -28.98 81.80 15.43
N GLY A 939 -28.46 82.77 14.68
CA GLY A 939 -28.44 84.17 15.07
C GLY A 939 -29.85 84.75 14.94
N ARG A 940 -30.37 85.29 16.04
CA ARG A 940 -31.76 85.76 16.21
C ARG A 940 -31.80 87.25 16.58
N PRO A 941 -32.97 87.91 16.47
CA PRO A 941 -33.10 89.31 16.88
C PRO A 941 -32.76 89.45 18.37
N PRO A 942 -31.92 90.43 18.76
CA PRO A 942 -31.51 90.62 20.15
C PRO A 942 -32.69 90.95 21.06
N THR A 943 -32.61 90.51 22.31
CA THR A 943 -33.63 90.72 23.34
C THR A 943 -33.04 91.41 24.56
N ASP A 944 -33.83 92.25 25.23
CA ASP A 944 -33.29 93.18 26.24
C ASP A 944 -32.69 92.44 27.46
N GLY A 945 -31.35 92.40 27.53
CA GLY A 945 -30.59 91.63 28.53
C GLY A 945 -30.62 90.11 28.31
N GLY A 946 -31.00 89.68 27.11
CA GLY A 946 -31.17 88.28 26.73
C GLY A 946 -29.86 87.56 26.40
N ARG A 947 -30.03 86.28 26.08
CA ARG A 947 -28.98 85.39 25.57
C ARG A 947 -29.49 84.77 24.28
N GLN A 948 -28.66 84.76 23.24
CA GLN A 948 -28.94 84.11 21.97
C GLN A 948 -29.24 82.62 22.15
N ALA A 949 -29.93 82.05 21.17
CA ALA A 949 -30.33 80.65 21.24
C ALA A 949 -29.12 79.72 21.33
N PHE A 950 -29.31 78.61 22.03
CA PHE A 950 -28.58 77.37 21.82
C PHE A 950 -29.62 76.32 21.45
N GLN A 951 -29.29 75.43 20.51
CA GLN A 951 -30.10 74.23 20.30
C GLN A 951 -29.81 73.25 21.46
N THR A 952 -30.79 72.39 21.77
CA THR A 952 -30.66 71.15 22.58
C THR A 952 -29.51 71.08 23.61
N GLY A 953 -29.68 71.74 24.77
CA GLY A 953 -28.69 71.72 25.86
C GLY A 953 -28.16 70.32 26.20
N GLY A 954 -26.85 70.14 26.04
CA GLY A 954 -26.16 68.86 26.13
C GLY A 954 -24.69 69.05 25.75
N ILE A 955 -24.30 68.53 24.58
CA ILE A 955 -23.00 68.84 23.94
C ILE A 955 -23.00 70.18 23.18
N ASP A 956 -24.18 70.76 22.92
CA ASP A 956 -24.32 72.00 22.16
C ASP A 956 -23.80 73.25 22.90
N GLY A 957 -23.16 74.13 22.14
CA GLY A 957 -22.56 75.36 22.62
C GLY A 957 -23.61 76.40 23.02
N ARG A 958 -23.38 77.09 24.14
CA ARG A 958 -24.33 78.10 24.65
C ARG A 958 -24.20 79.39 23.86
N GLY A 959 -25.32 79.96 23.40
CA GLY A 959 -25.33 81.30 22.78
C GLY A 959 -24.83 82.38 23.75
N GLY A 960 -24.28 83.47 23.23
CA GLY A 960 -23.78 84.62 23.99
C GLY A 960 -24.86 85.64 24.38
N TYR A 961 -24.51 86.63 25.19
CA TYR A 961 -25.42 87.69 25.64
C TYR A 961 -25.62 88.80 24.61
N ASP A 962 -26.83 89.35 24.54
CA ASP A 962 -27.19 90.46 23.66
C ASP A 962 -26.69 91.81 24.20
N ASN A 963 -26.18 92.67 23.30
CA ASN A 963 -25.59 93.98 23.58
C ASN A 963 -26.48 95.14 23.04
N TYR A 964 -26.08 96.38 23.31
CA TYR A 964 -26.74 97.58 22.78
C TYR A 964 -25.77 98.58 22.14
N TYR A 965 -26.26 99.33 21.16
CA TYR A 965 -25.71 100.65 20.84
C TYR A 965 -26.53 101.74 21.53
N GLU A 966 -25.85 102.63 22.26
CA GLU A 966 -26.44 103.74 23.01
C GLU A 966 -25.50 104.97 22.99
N HIS A 967 -25.96 106.13 23.46
CA HIS A 967 -25.16 107.36 23.62
C HIS A 967 -25.02 107.68 25.11
N ASN A 968 -23.82 108.02 25.59
CA ASN A 968 -23.58 108.31 27.01
C ASN A 968 -23.64 109.82 27.36
N ASP A 969 -24.67 110.52 26.86
CA ASP A 969 -24.95 111.97 27.04
C ASP A 969 -23.84 112.95 26.55
N ASP A 970 -22.80 112.46 25.88
CA ASP A 970 -21.69 113.27 25.34
C ASP A 970 -21.99 113.82 23.93
N PRO A 971 -22.03 115.16 23.74
CA PRO A 971 -22.31 115.81 22.44
C PRO A 971 -21.31 115.51 21.31
N SER A 972 -20.20 114.83 21.58
CA SER A 972 -19.32 114.30 20.53
C SER A 972 -19.92 113.10 19.79
N GLN A 973 -20.91 112.43 20.39
CA GLN A 973 -21.47 111.15 19.94
C GLN A 973 -22.77 111.30 19.15
N ASP A 974 -23.51 112.41 19.29
CA ASP A 974 -24.80 112.74 18.63
C ASP A 974 -24.91 112.29 17.16
N LYS A 975 -23.81 112.36 16.41
CA LYS A 975 -23.77 112.07 14.98
C LYS A 975 -23.60 110.59 14.64
N LEU A 976 -23.17 109.76 15.57
CA LEU A 976 -22.71 108.40 15.34
C LEU A 976 -23.82 107.40 15.70
N CYS A 977 -24.44 106.77 14.70
CA CYS A 977 -25.54 105.81 14.92
C CYS A 977 -25.09 104.47 15.53
N LYS A 978 -23.79 104.19 15.52
CA LYS A 978 -23.11 103.10 16.20
C LYS A 978 -21.82 103.68 16.77
N TYR A 979 -21.64 103.68 18.10
CA TYR A 979 -20.45 104.24 18.76
C TYR A 979 -20.07 103.47 20.02
N ASP A 980 -20.86 103.58 21.10
CA ASP A 980 -20.62 102.82 22.31
C ASP A 980 -21.25 101.42 22.18
N CYS A 981 -20.57 100.39 22.68
CA CYS A 981 -21.02 99.01 22.66
C CYS A 981 -21.26 98.57 24.10
N VAL A 982 -22.50 98.68 24.54
CA VAL A 982 -22.88 98.46 25.94
C VAL A 982 -23.25 96.99 26.11
N GLU A 983 -22.48 96.28 26.94
CA GLU A 983 -22.80 94.90 27.35
C GLU A 983 -24.21 94.86 27.97
N GLY A 984 -24.98 93.83 27.62
CA GLY A 984 -26.27 93.56 28.27
C GLY A 984 -26.13 93.39 29.79
N SER A 985 -27.19 93.66 30.55
CA SER A 985 -27.14 93.70 32.03
C SER A 985 -26.94 92.34 32.73
N GLY A 986 -26.54 91.29 32.00
CA GLY A 986 -26.07 90.01 32.52
C GLY A 986 -24.55 89.88 32.30
N THR A 987 -23.80 89.67 33.39
CA THR A 987 -22.32 89.61 33.37
C THR A 987 -21.82 88.31 32.72
N GLY A 988 -21.77 88.25 31.38
CA GLY A 988 -21.34 87.06 30.66
C GLY A 988 -20.99 87.33 29.20
N GLU A 989 -20.32 86.35 28.59
CA GLU A 989 -19.69 86.46 27.27
C GLU A 989 -20.70 86.79 26.15
N THR A 990 -20.40 87.80 25.33
CA THR A 990 -21.13 88.11 24.08
C THR A 990 -20.89 87.03 23.02
N ASN A 991 -19.71 86.40 22.99
CA ASN A 991 -19.42 85.32 22.05
C ASN A 991 -20.25 84.05 22.37
N GLY A 992 -20.64 83.33 21.33
CA GLY A 992 -21.17 81.98 21.48
C GLY A 992 -20.07 81.02 21.95
N GLN A 993 -20.41 80.13 22.87
CA GLN A 993 -19.47 79.13 23.38
C GLN A 993 -19.31 77.98 22.37
N ASP A 994 -18.08 77.47 22.25
CA ASP A 994 -17.78 76.25 21.50
C ASP A 994 -18.58 75.05 22.02
N ALA A 995 -18.94 74.14 21.11
CA ALA A 995 -19.62 72.91 21.44
C ALA A 995 -18.65 71.77 21.78
N ALA A 996 -19.11 70.84 22.63
CA ALA A 996 -18.37 69.65 22.97
C ALA A 996 -18.36 68.63 21.82
N SER A 997 -17.30 67.82 21.77
CA SER A 997 -17.21 66.73 20.81
C SER A 997 -18.17 65.58 21.17
N GLY A 998 -18.63 64.86 20.16
CA GLY A 998 -19.42 63.65 20.33
C GLY A 998 -18.60 62.52 20.98
N PRO A 999 -19.23 61.60 21.72
CA PRO A 999 -18.55 60.46 22.30
C PRO A 999 -18.07 59.47 21.23
N ASN A 1000 -16.87 58.92 21.41
CA ASN A 1000 -16.40 57.81 20.58
C ASN A 1000 -17.24 56.54 20.83
N GLY A 1001 -17.38 55.72 19.79
CA GLY A 1001 -17.99 54.41 19.85
C GLY A 1001 -17.11 53.39 20.59
N THR A 1002 -17.75 52.36 21.13
CA THR A 1002 -17.08 51.22 21.79
C THR A 1002 -16.62 50.20 20.75
N ALA A 1003 -15.42 49.65 20.94
CA ALA A 1003 -14.97 48.50 20.16
C ALA A 1003 -15.88 47.28 20.36
N GLY A 1004 -15.95 46.41 19.35
CA GLY A 1004 -16.60 45.11 19.43
C GLY A 1004 -15.72 44.09 20.16
N ALA A 1005 -16.33 43.17 20.92
CA ALA A 1005 -15.62 42.07 21.55
C ALA A 1005 -15.07 41.07 20.51
N GLY A 1006 -13.92 40.46 20.81
CA GLY A 1006 -13.34 39.40 20.00
C GLY A 1006 -14.19 38.13 19.96
N GLY A 1007 -14.02 37.34 18.91
CA GLY A 1007 -14.65 36.04 18.71
C GLY A 1007 -13.99 34.95 19.55
N ALA A 1008 -14.78 33.96 19.96
CA ALA A 1008 -14.26 32.78 20.64
C ALA A 1008 -13.63 31.84 19.62
N GLY A 1009 -12.36 31.50 19.82
CA GLY A 1009 -11.70 30.40 19.12
C GLY A 1009 -12.35 29.06 19.45
N CYS A 1010 -12.15 28.08 18.59
CA CYS A 1010 -12.75 26.76 18.71
C CYS A 1010 -12.11 25.96 19.86
N THR A 1011 -12.90 25.49 20.83
CA THR A 1011 -12.38 24.85 22.05
C THR A 1011 -12.43 23.31 22.06
N SER A 1012 -12.69 22.67 20.91
CA SER A 1012 -13.00 21.24 20.82
C SER A 1012 -12.34 20.55 19.62
N GLY A 1013 -11.02 20.38 19.66
CA GLY A 1013 -10.20 19.69 18.64
C GLY A 1013 -10.48 18.19 18.43
N PHE A 1014 -11.55 17.64 19.01
CA PHE A 1014 -12.10 16.33 18.62
C PHE A 1014 -13.06 16.40 17.42
N GLY A 1015 -13.65 17.57 17.13
CA GLY A 1015 -14.81 17.69 16.24
C GLY A 1015 -16.06 16.95 16.75
N SER A 1016 -16.96 16.60 15.83
CA SER A 1016 -18.21 15.87 16.08
C SER A 1016 -18.62 15.03 14.86
N VAL A 1017 -19.54 14.08 15.02
CA VAL A 1017 -20.12 13.34 13.88
C VAL A 1017 -21.50 13.90 13.55
N GLN A 1018 -21.71 14.30 12.29
CA GLN A 1018 -22.99 14.82 11.80
C GLN A 1018 -23.33 14.14 10.46
N SER A 1019 -24.59 13.71 10.29
CA SER A 1019 -25.07 13.00 9.10
C SER A 1019 -24.21 11.78 8.66
N GLY A 1020 -23.54 11.12 9.61
CA GLY A 1020 -22.67 9.98 9.32
C GLY A 1020 -21.25 10.33 8.85
N ARG A 1021 -20.81 11.59 8.97
CA ARG A 1021 -19.43 12.01 8.66
C ARG A 1021 -18.84 12.85 9.79
N TRP A 1022 -17.52 12.86 9.93
CA TRP A 1022 -16.84 13.76 10.86
C TRP A 1022 -16.91 15.21 10.36
N VAL A 1023 -17.08 16.16 11.28
CA VAL A 1023 -16.98 17.61 11.04
C VAL A 1023 -16.24 18.29 12.20
N SER A 1024 -15.54 19.38 11.92
CA SER A 1024 -14.76 20.11 12.93
C SER A 1024 -15.63 20.72 14.03
N GLY A 1025 -14.98 21.16 15.12
CA GLY A 1025 -15.56 22.17 15.99
C GLY A 1025 -15.62 23.53 15.28
N SER A 1026 -16.41 24.46 15.81
CA SER A 1026 -16.55 25.82 15.27
C SER A 1026 -16.06 26.90 16.25
N SER A 1027 -15.51 27.97 15.67
CA SER A 1027 -15.19 29.24 16.32
C SER A 1027 -16.29 30.27 16.01
N THR A 1028 -16.17 31.51 16.52
CA THR A 1028 -17.11 32.60 16.21
C THR A 1028 -16.43 33.82 15.61
N ALA A 1029 -17.13 34.52 14.72
CA ALA A 1029 -16.74 35.86 14.28
C ALA A 1029 -16.68 36.86 15.46
N GLY A 1030 -15.88 37.92 15.31
CA GLY A 1030 -15.83 39.04 16.22
C GLY A 1030 -17.06 39.94 16.12
N ALA A 1031 -17.40 40.65 17.20
CA ALA A 1031 -18.50 41.60 17.19
C ALA A 1031 -18.13 42.88 16.43
N ALA A 1032 -19.13 43.52 15.81
CA ALA A 1032 -19.00 44.89 15.31
C ALA A 1032 -18.87 45.90 16.47
N GLY A 1033 -18.21 47.03 16.21
CA GLY A 1033 -18.20 48.16 17.14
C GLY A 1033 -19.54 48.90 17.19
N THR A 1034 -19.61 49.96 18.00
CA THR A 1034 -20.72 50.95 17.95
C THR A 1034 -20.28 52.23 17.25
N ALA A 1035 -21.21 52.95 16.60
CA ALA A 1035 -20.89 54.19 15.90
C ALA A 1035 -20.59 55.35 16.88
N GLY A 1036 -19.73 56.28 16.47
CA GLY A 1036 -19.45 57.50 17.22
C GLY A 1036 -20.64 58.47 17.19
N GLY A 1037 -20.82 59.24 18.25
CA GLY A 1037 -21.84 60.28 18.32
C GLY A 1037 -21.47 61.50 17.48
N GLY A 1038 -22.47 62.21 16.95
CA GLY A 1038 -22.26 63.52 16.33
C GLY A 1038 -21.74 64.56 17.33
N GLY A 1039 -20.95 65.52 16.85
CA GLY A 1039 -20.52 66.68 17.62
C GLY A 1039 -21.65 67.69 17.82
N GLY A 1040 -21.57 68.50 18.88
CA GLY A 1040 -22.56 69.55 19.15
C GLY A 1040 -22.46 70.73 18.18
N GLY A 1041 -23.54 71.48 18.02
CA GLY A 1041 -23.58 72.74 17.30
C GLY A 1041 -23.14 73.89 18.20
N GLY A 1042 -22.27 74.77 17.71
CA GLY A 1042 -21.77 75.92 18.46
C GLY A 1042 -22.86 76.92 18.82
N GLY A 1043 -22.63 77.73 19.87
CA GLY A 1043 -23.55 78.80 20.25
C GLY A 1043 -23.53 79.96 19.26
N ALA A 1044 -24.64 80.69 19.12
CA ALA A 1044 -24.67 81.94 18.37
C ALA A 1044 -24.14 83.10 19.23
N GLY A 1045 -23.32 83.97 18.65
CA GLY A 1045 -22.85 85.20 19.27
C GLY A 1045 -23.98 86.22 19.42
N GLY A 1046 -23.91 87.03 20.48
CA GLY A 1046 -24.87 88.05 20.85
C GLY A 1046 -25.26 88.98 19.71
N GLY A 1047 -26.55 89.29 19.61
CA GLY A 1047 -27.04 90.36 18.75
C GLY A 1047 -26.83 91.73 19.41
N VAL A 1048 -27.02 92.80 18.64
CA VAL A 1048 -26.92 94.18 19.13
C VAL A 1048 -28.18 94.95 18.78
N LYS A 1049 -28.89 95.45 19.79
CA LYS A 1049 -30.05 96.32 19.60
C LYS A 1049 -29.61 97.79 19.55
N ASN A 1050 -30.05 98.53 18.56
CA ASN A 1050 -29.65 99.93 18.38
C ASN A 1050 -30.68 100.89 18.99
N ASN A 1051 -30.43 101.37 20.21
CA ASN A 1051 -31.34 102.29 20.90
C ASN A 1051 -31.30 103.72 20.30
N ASN A 1052 -30.34 104.02 19.40
CA ASN A 1052 -30.10 105.36 18.88
C ASN A 1052 -31.03 105.78 17.71
N GLU A 1053 -31.99 104.95 17.29
CA GLU A 1053 -32.84 105.20 16.09
C GLU A 1053 -33.52 106.58 16.07
N PHE A 1054 -33.95 107.07 17.23
CA PHE A 1054 -34.69 108.33 17.36
C PHE A 1054 -33.81 109.54 17.75
N THR A 1055 -32.48 109.39 17.77
CA THR A 1055 -31.52 110.47 18.14
C THR A 1055 -31.30 111.51 17.04
N GLY A 1056 -31.49 111.13 15.77
CA GLY A 1056 -31.15 112.00 14.63
C GLY A 1056 -29.68 111.93 14.18
N CYS A 1057 -28.96 110.87 14.57
CA CYS A 1057 -27.60 110.56 14.11
C CYS A 1057 -27.47 110.49 12.57
N THR A 1058 -26.25 110.64 12.05
CA THR A 1058 -25.97 110.88 10.61
C THR A 1058 -24.79 110.10 10.02
N VAL A 1059 -24.08 109.30 10.84
CA VAL A 1059 -22.91 108.49 10.44
C VAL A 1059 -23.16 107.05 10.89
N ASN A 1060 -22.91 106.09 9.99
CA ASN A 1060 -23.40 104.70 10.07
C ASN A 1060 -24.95 104.62 10.01
N ARG A 1061 -25.51 103.40 9.96
CA ARG A 1061 -26.96 103.19 9.95
C ARG A 1061 -27.46 102.96 11.39
N PRO A 1062 -28.61 103.54 11.80
CA PRO A 1062 -29.22 103.32 13.11
C PRO A 1062 -30.03 102.02 13.13
N VAL A 1063 -29.33 100.91 12.90
CA VAL A 1063 -29.89 99.56 12.87
C VAL A 1063 -29.09 98.65 13.80
N GLY A 1064 -29.72 97.57 14.25
CA GLY A 1064 -29.08 96.54 15.05
C GLY A 1064 -28.16 95.65 14.21
N ASP A 1065 -27.57 94.67 14.88
CA ASP A 1065 -26.74 93.62 14.29
C ASP A 1065 -27.18 92.24 14.81
N ILE A 1066 -27.10 91.22 13.96
CA ILE A 1066 -27.11 89.81 14.37
C ILE A 1066 -25.66 89.35 14.50
N GLY A 1067 -25.31 88.73 15.63
CA GLY A 1067 -23.98 88.16 15.87
C GLY A 1067 -23.69 86.94 14.98
N GLY A 1068 -22.45 86.47 15.02
CA GLY A 1068 -22.01 85.30 14.27
C GLY A 1068 -22.79 84.05 14.68
N THR A 1069 -23.32 83.30 13.72
CA THR A 1069 -24.08 82.08 14.01
C THR A 1069 -23.14 80.91 14.33
N GLY A 1070 -23.62 79.94 15.09
CA GLY A 1070 -22.79 78.83 15.54
C GLY A 1070 -22.34 77.93 14.38
N GLY A 1071 -21.14 77.35 14.49
CA GLY A 1071 -20.68 76.31 13.57
C GLY A 1071 -21.45 75.00 13.78
N GLY A 1072 -21.72 74.25 12.71
CA GLY A 1072 -22.33 72.92 12.81
C GLY A 1072 -21.35 71.90 13.39
N GLY A 1073 -21.82 70.97 14.20
CA GLY A 1073 -21.02 69.86 14.70
C GLY A 1073 -20.66 68.89 13.57
N GLY A 1074 -19.49 68.24 13.66
CA GLY A 1074 -19.09 67.19 12.71
C GLY A 1074 -19.85 65.88 12.96
N ALA A 1075 -20.08 65.09 11.91
CA ALA A 1075 -20.63 63.75 12.09
C ALA A 1075 -19.62 62.80 12.76
N GLY A 1076 -20.13 61.88 13.57
CA GLY A 1076 -19.37 60.74 14.04
C GLY A 1076 -19.06 59.74 12.91
N GLY A 1077 -18.03 58.94 13.12
CA GLY A 1077 -17.71 57.82 12.23
C GLY A 1077 -18.55 56.59 12.55
N CYS A 1078 -18.83 55.77 11.54
CA CYS A 1078 -19.54 54.51 11.73
C CYS A 1078 -18.64 53.47 12.39
N SER A 1079 -19.25 52.48 13.04
CA SER A 1079 -18.53 51.30 13.48
C SER A 1079 -18.02 50.46 12.32
N ALA A 1080 -16.94 49.75 12.59
CA ALA A 1080 -16.47 48.65 11.74
C ALA A 1080 -17.15 47.32 12.10
N ARG A 1081 -17.10 46.37 11.16
CA ARG A 1081 -17.46 44.98 11.41
C ARG A 1081 -16.32 44.25 12.13
N GLY A 1082 -16.66 43.24 12.92
CA GLY A 1082 -15.67 42.28 13.40
C GLY A 1082 -15.20 41.36 12.27
N GLY A 1083 -14.05 40.73 12.45
CA GLY A 1083 -13.53 39.74 11.51
C GLY A 1083 -14.27 38.40 11.61
N ALA A 1084 -14.30 37.64 10.52
CA ALA A 1084 -14.92 36.32 10.48
C ALA A 1084 -14.10 35.29 11.29
N SER A 1085 -14.77 34.22 11.74
CA SER A 1085 -14.13 33.02 12.28
C SER A 1085 -13.18 32.39 11.26
N GLY A 1086 -12.05 31.83 11.73
CA GLY A 1086 -11.24 30.92 10.94
C GLY A 1086 -11.84 29.51 10.87
N GLY A 1087 -11.67 28.84 9.72
CA GLY A 1087 -12.19 27.49 9.48
C GLY A 1087 -11.48 26.42 10.32
N GLY A 1088 -12.16 25.33 10.67
CA GLY A 1088 -11.51 24.20 11.34
C GLY A 1088 -10.73 23.31 10.37
N GLY A 1089 -9.59 22.78 10.82
CA GLY A 1089 -8.82 21.78 10.07
C GLY A 1089 -9.56 20.45 9.96
N GLY A 1090 -9.29 19.71 8.89
CA GLY A 1090 -9.83 18.40 8.58
C GLY A 1090 -9.18 17.30 9.41
N ALA A 1091 -9.96 16.28 9.79
CA ALA A 1091 -9.42 15.11 10.48
C ALA A 1091 -8.61 14.19 9.54
N SER A 1092 -7.63 13.49 10.10
CA SER A 1092 -6.99 12.31 9.50
C SER A 1092 -7.51 11.06 10.19
N ILE A 1093 -8.13 10.12 9.46
CA ILE A 1093 -8.76 8.93 10.04
C ILE A 1093 -8.43 7.67 9.23
N ALA A 1094 -7.81 6.66 9.85
CA ALA A 1094 -7.45 5.43 9.14
C ALA A 1094 -8.70 4.55 8.92
N VAL A 1095 -9.53 4.35 9.96
CA VAL A 1095 -10.81 3.63 9.87
C VAL A 1095 -11.92 4.44 10.54
N PHE A 1096 -12.96 4.80 9.79
CA PHE A 1096 -14.13 5.51 10.32
C PHE A 1096 -15.39 4.64 10.30
N ILE A 1097 -16.09 4.53 11.44
CA ILE A 1097 -17.18 3.56 11.64
C ILE A 1097 -18.47 4.26 12.08
N VAL A 1098 -19.52 4.11 11.28
CA VAL A 1098 -20.90 4.51 11.61
C VAL A 1098 -21.77 3.25 11.61
N PRO A 1099 -21.92 2.56 12.76
CA PRO A 1099 -22.58 1.26 12.82
C PRO A 1099 -24.11 1.35 12.66
N SER A 1100 -24.72 0.29 12.15
CA SER A 1100 -26.19 0.15 12.06
C SER A 1100 -26.82 -0.67 13.19
N GLY A 1101 -26.02 -1.43 13.96
CA GLY A 1101 -26.49 -2.28 15.04
C GLY A 1101 -25.35 -2.93 15.83
N SER A 1102 -24.89 -4.08 15.35
CA SER A 1102 -23.64 -4.71 15.80
C SER A 1102 -22.41 -3.93 15.32
N MET A 1103 -21.22 -4.30 15.80
CA MET A 1103 -19.94 -3.69 15.42
C MET A 1103 -19.18 -4.63 14.46
N PRO A 1104 -18.46 -4.11 13.45
CA PRO A 1104 -17.64 -4.93 12.55
C PRO A 1104 -16.46 -5.60 13.26
N ALA A 1105 -16.03 -6.73 12.71
CA ALA A 1105 -14.82 -7.41 13.13
C ALA A 1105 -13.60 -6.70 12.51
N LEU A 1106 -12.89 -5.93 13.34
CA LEU A 1106 -11.63 -5.26 12.98
C LEU A 1106 -10.51 -5.82 13.87
N HIS A 1107 -9.66 -6.66 13.32
CA HIS A 1107 -8.57 -7.35 14.02
C HIS A 1107 -7.38 -7.63 13.12
N SER A 1108 -6.21 -7.93 13.68
CA SER A 1108 -5.05 -8.41 12.92
C SER A 1108 -4.49 -7.40 11.90
N ASN A 1109 -4.95 -6.14 11.94
CA ASN A 1109 -4.43 -5.05 11.12
C ASN A 1109 -3.29 -4.31 11.83
N ARG A 1110 -2.42 -3.67 11.04
CA ARG A 1110 -1.54 -2.58 11.47
C ARG A 1110 -2.18 -1.25 11.05
N ILE A 1111 -2.31 -0.30 11.96
CA ILE A 1111 -3.06 0.94 11.73
C ILE A 1111 -2.18 2.15 12.09
N ARG A 1112 -1.68 2.84 11.06
CA ARG A 1112 -0.82 4.02 11.20
C ARG A 1112 -1.62 5.31 11.04
N ARG A 1113 -1.46 6.22 12.01
CA ARG A 1113 -2.13 7.52 12.01
C ARG A 1113 -1.41 8.50 11.09
N GLY A 1114 -2.17 9.33 10.36
CA GLY A 1114 -1.65 10.46 9.57
C GLY A 1114 -1.85 11.78 10.28
N PHE A 1115 -1.53 12.90 9.63
CA PHE A 1115 -1.61 14.24 10.23
C PHE A 1115 -2.96 14.93 9.97
N GLY A 1116 -3.62 15.42 11.03
CA GLY A 1116 -4.77 16.30 10.87
C GLY A 1116 -4.35 17.70 10.42
N GLY A 1117 -5.19 18.39 9.65
CA GLY A 1117 -4.86 19.72 9.10
C GLY A 1117 -4.88 20.83 10.14
N ALA A 1118 -4.22 21.94 9.86
CA ALA A 1118 -4.20 23.13 10.72
C ALA A 1118 -5.58 23.81 10.82
N GLY A 1119 -5.85 24.46 11.94
CA GLY A 1119 -6.96 25.40 12.07
C GLY A 1119 -6.64 26.74 11.41
N GLY A 1120 -7.61 27.34 10.75
CA GLY A 1120 -7.45 28.65 10.12
C GLY A 1120 -7.46 29.79 11.13
N ASP A 1121 -6.64 30.81 10.86
CA ASP A 1121 -6.59 32.03 11.67
C ASP A 1121 -7.92 32.79 11.67
N GLY A 1122 -8.24 33.44 12.79
CA GLY A 1122 -9.35 34.38 12.88
C GLY A 1122 -9.12 35.64 12.05
N GLY A 1123 -10.17 36.15 11.42
CA GLY A 1123 -10.10 37.38 10.64
C GLY A 1123 -9.83 38.61 11.52
N GLY A 1124 -8.99 39.52 11.04
CA GLY A 1124 -8.75 40.79 11.73
C GLY A 1124 -10.00 41.68 11.79
N GLY A 1125 -10.25 42.32 12.93
CA GLY A 1125 -11.36 43.28 13.10
C GLY A 1125 -11.15 44.56 12.30
N GLY A 1126 -12.22 45.15 11.75
CA GLY A 1126 -12.11 46.36 10.95
C GLY A 1126 -11.81 47.62 11.78
N GLN A 1127 -11.18 48.62 11.16
CA GLN A 1127 -10.93 49.92 11.80
C GLN A 1127 -12.18 50.80 11.82
N GLY A 1128 -12.58 51.30 13.00
CA GLY A 1128 -13.72 52.20 13.14
C GLY A 1128 -13.51 53.54 12.43
N GLY A 1129 -14.58 54.09 11.84
CA GLY A 1129 -14.50 55.31 11.02
C GLY A 1129 -14.16 56.54 11.85
N LEU A 1130 -13.43 57.49 11.26
CA LEU A 1130 -13.01 58.71 11.94
C LEU A 1130 -14.16 59.72 12.10
N GLY A 1131 -14.21 60.34 13.28
CA GLY A 1131 -15.12 61.45 13.58
C GLY A 1131 -14.67 62.76 12.93
N ALA A 1132 -15.59 63.47 12.29
CA ALA A 1132 -15.28 64.65 11.49
C ALA A 1132 -15.13 65.93 12.32
N GLN A 1133 -14.40 66.92 11.81
CA GLN A 1133 -14.30 68.22 12.48
C GLN A 1133 -15.62 69.00 12.40
N GLY A 1134 -15.96 69.71 13.48
CA GLY A 1134 -17.03 70.70 13.47
C GLY A 1134 -16.61 71.99 12.78
N GLY A 1135 -17.58 72.67 12.17
CA GLY A 1135 -17.37 73.92 11.45
C GLY A 1135 -16.95 75.06 12.37
N ALA A 1136 -16.17 75.99 11.84
CA ALA A 1136 -15.94 77.27 12.51
C ALA A 1136 -17.26 78.03 12.69
N GLY A 1137 -17.37 78.86 13.72
CA GLY A 1137 -18.47 79.82 13.84
C GLY A 1137 -18.40 80.92 12.78
N GLY A 1138 -19.35 81.84 12.84
CA GLY A 1138 -19.30 83.10 12.10
C GLY A 1138 -18.41 84.13 12.81
N ASP A 1139 -17.56 84.81 12.05
CA ASP A 1139 -16.67 85.86 12.56
C ASP A 1139 -17.43 87.18 12.80
N ILE A 1140 -16.85 88.09 13.59
CA ILE A 1140 -17.31 89.49 13.64
C ILE A 1140 -16.81 90.25 12.40
N VAL A 1141 -17.73 90.81 11.61
CA VAL A 1141 -17.41 91.62 10.41
C VAL A 1141 -18.01 93.02 10.46
N TRP A 1142 -17.30 94.00 9.89
CA TRP A 1142 -17.79 95.39 9.82
C TRP A 1142 -18.95 95.53 8.82
N PRO A 1143 -20.00 96.32 9.12
CA PRO A 1143 -20.16 97.23 10.26
C PRO A 1143 -20.90 96.63 11.48
N ALA A 1144 -20.95 95.30 11.60
CA ALA A 1144 -21.62 94.56 12.68
C ALA A 1144 -20.65 94.14 13.79
N TRP A 1145 -19.93 95.12 14.34
CA TRP A 1145 -18.71 94.93 15.15
C TRP A 1145 -18.94 94.73 16.66
N CYS A 1146 -20.12 95.08 17.18
CA CYS A 1146 -20.49 94.95 18.60
C CYS A 1146 -21.22 93.63 18.92
N GLY A 1147 -21.57 92.83 17.89
CA GLY A 1147 -22.13 91.50 18.07
C GLY A 1147 -21.04 90.49 18.44
N GLY A 1148 -21.43 89.33 18.98
CA GLY A 1148 -20.48 88.27 19.32
C GLY A 1148 -20.06 87.43 18.12
N GLU A 1149 -18.91 86.76 18.22
CA GLU A 1149 -18.54 85.65 17.33
C GLU A 1149 -19.41 84.41 17.62
N GLY A 1150 -19.63 83.59 16.60
CA GLY A 1150 -20.25 82.27 16.78
C GLY A 1150 -19.26 81.27 17.38
N GLY A 1151 -19.73 80.41 18.28
CA GLY A 1151 -18.94 79.29 18.77
C GLY A 1151 -18.71 78.23 17.70
N ARG A 1152 -17.60 77.50 17.81
CA ARG A 1152 -17.24 76.37 16.94
C ARG A 1152 -18.15 75.16 17.20
N GLY A 1153 -18.45 74.41 16.15
CA GLY A 1153 -19.06 73.09 16.28
C GLY A 1153 -18.07 72.07 16.84
N GLY A 1154 -18.58 71.10 17.62
CA GLY A 1154 -17.79 70.01 18.18
C GLY A 1154 -17.33 69.01 17.10
N ARG A 1155 -16.25 68.29 17.36
CA ARG A 1155 -15.86 67.14 16.54
C ARG A 1155 -16.87 66.01 16.72
N GLY A 1156 -17.18 65.25 15.68
CA GLY A 1156 -17.81 63.94 15.84
C GLY A 1156 -16.89 62.96 16.57
N GLY A 1157 -17.47 61.98 17.26
CA GLY A 1157 -16.71 60.89 17.85
C GLY A 1157 -16.25 59.89 16.79
N ASP A 1158 -15.11 59.23 17.02
CA ASP A 1158 -14.67 58.10 16.21
C ASP A 1158 -15.58 56.89 16.44
N GLY A 1159 -15.82 56.09 15.40
CA GLY A 1159 -16.53 54.82 15.51
C GLY A 1159 -15.67 53.75 16.18
N GLY A 1160 -16.32 52.78 16.81
CA GLY A 1160 -15.65 51.62 17.39
C GLY A 1160 -15.11 50.67 16.31
N ALA A 1161 -13.88 50.18 16.53
CA ALA A 1161 -13.32 49.08 15.76
C ALA A 1161 -14.09 47.77 15.98
N GLY A 1162 -13.97 46.83 15.05
CA GLY A 1162 -14.46 45.47 15.21
C GLY A 1162 -13.54 44.64 16.11
N GLY A 1163 -14.11 43.65 16.78
CA GLY A 1163 -13.31 42.58 17.38
C GLY A 1163 -12.74 41.66 16.30
N GLY A 1164 -11.61 41.00 16.58
CA GLY A 1164 -11.11 39.94 15.69
C GLY A 1164 -11.96 38.67 15.79
N GLY A 1165 -11.96 37.83 14.76
CA GLY A 1165 -12.59 36.52 14.79
C GLY A 1165 -11.80 35.50 15.60
N GLY A 1166 -12.46 34.46 16.11
CA GLY A 1166 -11.78 33.35 16.78
C GLY A 1166 -11.11 32.40 15.78
N GLY A 1167 -9.98 31.82 16.18
CA GLY A 1167 -9.25 30.82 15.40
C GLY A 1167 -9.97 29.46 15.33
N GLY A 1168 -9.81 28.76 14.21
CA GLY A 1168 -10.38 27.43 14.00
C GLY A 1168 -9.66 26.34 14.80
N CYS A 1169 -10.35 25.24 15.12
CA CYS A 1169 -9.69 24.09 15.75
C CYS A 1169 -8.73 23.42 14.75
N GLY A 1170 -7.63 22.88 15.25
CA GLY A 1170 -6.85 21.91 14.51
C GLY A 1170 -7.63 20.62 14.25
N GLY A 1171 -7.29 19.94 13.16
CA GLY A 1171 -7.85 18.66 12.77
C GLY A 1171 -7.31 17.51 13.62
N PRO A 1172 -8.16 16.64 14.19
CA PRO A 1172 -7.70 15.48 14.95
C PRO A 1172 -7.09 14.39 14.06
N SER A 1173 -6.41 13.45 14.69
CA SER A 1173 -5.80 12.30 14.03
C SER A 1173 -6.17 11.01 14.75
N PHE A 1174 -6.80 10.07 14.04
CA PHE A 1174 -7.31 8.85 14.63
C PHE A 1174 -6.93 7.60 13.83
N GLY A 1175 -6.53 6.54 14.55
CA GLY A 1175 -6.44 5.21 13.96
C GLY A 1175 -7.83 4.68 13.62
N VAL A 1176 -8.65 4.39 14.64
CA VAL A 1176 -10.05 4.01 14.49
C VAL A 1176 -10.94 5.06 15.15
N ALA A 1177 -11.92 5.60 14.43
CA ALA A 1177 -12.88 6.55 14.98
C ALA A 1177 -14.31 6.16 14.62
N GLY A 1178 -15.29 6.44 15.48
CA GLY A 1178 -16.67 6.09 15.16
C GLY A 1178 -17.69 6.40 16.25
N VAL A 1179 -18.97 6.27 15.88
CA VAL A 1179 -20.09 6.54 16.80
C VAL A 1179 -20.33 5.33 17.71
N GLY A 1180 -20.26 5.55 19.03
CA GLY A 1180 -20.54 4.51 20.03
C GLY A 1180 -19.57 3.31 20.04
N ILE A 1181 -18.41 3.38 19.38
CA ILE A 1181 -17.43 2.28 19.34
C ILE A 1181 -16.78 2.02 20.72
N SER A 1182 -16.37 0.77 20.95
CA SER A 1182 -15.66 0.37 22.18
C SER A 1182 -14.14 0.38 21.95
N SER A 1183 -13.42 1.33 22.56
CA SER A 1183 -11.97 1.48 22.37
C SER A 1183 -11.20 0.21 22.73
N ALA A 1184 -11.47 -0.36 23.90
CA ALA A 1184 -10.78 -1.55 24.40
C ALA A 1184 -10.86 -2.75 23.45
N SER A 1185 -11.94 -2.90 22.66
CA SER A 1185 -12.14 -4.05 21.78
C SER A 1185 -11.38 -3.96 20.44
N TYR A 1186 -11.00 -2.75 20.00
CA TYR A 1186 -10.19 -2.56 18.80
C TYR A 1186 -8.70 -2.41 19.14
N THR A 1187 -8.38 -1.73 20.25
CA THR A 1187 -6.99 -1.62 20.76
C THR A 1187 -6.41 -2.98 21.15
N SER A 1188 -7.20 -3.93 21.68
CA SER A 1188 -6.69 -5.25 22.03
C SER A 1188 -6.62 -6.25 20.85
N LYS A 1189 -6.95 -5.80 19.62
CA LYS A 1189 -7.08 -6.66 18.44
C LYS A 1189 -6.27 -6.20 17.22
N ASN A 1190 -5.68 -5.00 17.25
CA ASN A 1190 -4.93 -4.42 16.14
C ASN A 1190 -3.69 -3.72 16.68
N THR A 1191 -2.63 -3.66 15.88
CA THR A 1191 -1.42 -2.90 16.20
C THR A 1191 -1.59 -1.46 15.73
N PHE A 1192 -1.27 -0.48 16.58
CA PHE A 1192 -1.35 0.94 16.25
C PHE A 1192 0.05 1.55 16.16
N GLU A 1193 0.23 2.43 15.18
CA GLU A 1193 1.54 3.00 14.81
C GLU A 1193 1.49 4.53 14.71
N THR A 1194 2.57 5.18 15.12
CA THR A 1194 2.76 6.62 15.07
C THR A 1194 3.79 7.00 13.98
N PRO A 1195 3.58 8.09 13.23
CA PRO A 1195 4.53 8.60 12.23
C PRO A 1195 5.63 9.42 12.94
N GLY A 1196 6.45 8.75 13.74
CA GLY A 1196 7.56 9.36 14.50
C GLY A 1196 7.16 10.23 15.71
N THR A 1197 5.92 10.73 15.77
CA THR A 1197 5.42 11.55 16.88
C THR A 1197 4.04 11.11 17.39
N ASP A 1198 3.82 11.24 18.70
CA ASP A 1198 2.50 11.07 19.32
C ASP A 1198 1.53 12.22 18.98
N GLN A 1199 2.05 13.40 18.65
CA GLN A 1199 1.26 14.60 18.32
C GLN A 1199 1.00 14.67 16.81
N THR A 1200 0.00 13.91 16.35
CA THR A 1200 -0.43 13.88 14.94
C THR A 1200 -1.67 14.71 14.64
N GLY A 1201 -2.23 15.41 15.63
CA GLY A 1201 -3.29 16.40 15.40
C GLY A 1201 -2.70 17.72 14.92
N GLY A 1202 -3.39 18.40 14.00
CA GLY A 1202 -2.94 19.69 13.48
C GLY A 1202 -3.03 20.81 14.51
N PRO A 1203 -2.24 21.89 14.37
CA PRO A 1203 -2.28 23.03 15.30
C PRO A 1203 -3.60 23.79 15.22
N GLY A 1204 -3.99 24.46 16.31
CA GLY A 1204 -5.07 25.43 16.32
C GLY A 1204 -4.71 26.71 15.56
N GLY A 1205 -5.69 27.33 14.90
CA GLY A 1205 -5.52 28.63 14.25
C GLY A 1205 -5.49 29.78 15.25
N ASN A 1206 -4.76 30.85 14.94
CA ASN A 1206 -4.58 31.98 15.85
C ASN A 1206 -5.85 32.84 15.98
N GLY A 1207 -5.98 33.55 17.09
CA GLY A 1207 -7.00 34.58 17.29
C GLY A 1207 -6.77 35.80 16.39
N GLY A 1208 -7.80 36.24 15.68
CA GLY A 1208 -7.71 37.39 14.79
C GLY A 1208 -7.41 38.69 15.54
N PRO A 1209 -6.53 39.58 15.05
CA PRO A 1209 -6.19 40.83 15.73
C PRO A 1209 -7.35 41.84 15.70
N SER A 1210 -7.34 42.81 16.61
CA SER A 1210 -8.26 43.97 16.57
C SER A 1210 -7.49 45.30 16.64
N PRO A 1211 -7.88 46.33 15.85
CA PRO A 1211 -7.36 47.69 15.98
C PRO A 1211 -7.62 48.36 17.34
N ALA A 1212 -8.44 47.75 18.21
CA ALA A 1212 -8.63 48.18 19.59
C ALA A 1212 -7.64 47.55 20.60
N GLY A 1213 -6.73 46.68 20.13
CA GLY A 1213 -5.75 45.97 20.94
C GLY A 1213 -6.23 44.61 21.48
N ASP A 1214 -5.31 43.89 22.10
CA ASP A 1214 -5.38 42.45 22.40
C ASP A 1214 -6.64 42.02 23.17
N SER A 1215 -7.19 42.88 24.04
CA SER A 1215 -8.44 42.61 24.77
C SER A 1215 -9.71 42.56 23.88
N PHE A 1216 -9.56 42.82 22.58
CA PHE A 1216 -10.60 42.73 21.55
C PHE A 1216 -10.18 41.84 20.36
N ALA A 1217 -8.98 41.26 20.40
CA ALA A 1217 -8.61 40.16 19.50
C ALA A 1217 -9.52 38.94 19.76
N GLY A 1218 -9.68 38.08 18.77
CA GLY A 1218 -10.26 36.76 19.01
C GLY A 1218 -9.32 35.90 19.86
N THR A 1219 -9.82 34.78 20.39
CA THR A 1219 -8.93 33.77 21.00
C THR A 1219 -8.52 32.73 19.96
N ASP A 1220 -7.37 32.11 20.20
CA ASP A 1220 -6.86 30.99 19.41
C ASP A 1220 -7.82 29.78 19.49
N GLY A 1221 -7.79 28.95 18.45
CA GLY A 1221 -8.40 27.62 18.46
C GLY A 1221 -7.52 26.62 19.21
N GLY A 1222 -8.14 25.55 19.71
CA GLY A 1222 -7.42 24.42 20.30
C GLY A 1222 -6.91 23.46 19.23
N ASP A 1223 -5.74 22.88 19.49
CA ASP A 1223 -5.12 21.87 18.63
C ASP A 1223 -5.99 20.64 18.44
N GLY A 1224 -5.81 19.98 17.29
CA GLY A 1224 -6.38 18.68 17.00
C GLY A 1224 -5.83 17.60 17.93
N ILE A 1225 -6.68 16.64 18.31
CA ILE A 1225 -6.29 15.61 19.29
C ILE A 1225 -5.99 14.29 18.60
N ALA A 1226 -4.81 13.73 18.86
CA ALA A 1226 -4.39 12.41 18.40
C ALA A 1226 -4.86 11.29 19.35
N ASN A 1227 -5.47 10.22 18.83
CA ASN A 1227 -5.79 8.99 19.60
C ASN A 1227 -5.79 7.75 18.69
N ASP A 1228 -5.47 6.58 19.26
CA ASP A 1228 -5.52 5.33 18.51
C ASP A 1228 -6.96 4.88 18.24
N VAL A 1229 -7.84 4.97 19.26
CA VAL A 1229 -9.28 4.69 19.10
C VAL A 1229 -10.16 5.78 19.74
N LYS A 1230 -11.03 6.41 18.94
CA LYS A 1230 -11.92 7.51 19.34
C LYS A 1230 -13.41 7.15 19.18
N SER A 1231 -14.11 7.08 20.30
CA SER A 1231 -15.59 7.02 20.33
C SER A 1231 -16.20 8.42 20.34
N PHE A 1232 -17.31 8.59 19.62
CA PHE A 1232 -18.18 9.78 19.55
C PHE A 1232 -19.58 9.47 20.09
#